data_AF-A0A923DDM1-F1
#
_entry.id   AF-A0A923DDM1-F1
#
_cell.length_a   1.000
_cell.length_b   1.000
_cell.length_c   1.000
_cell.angle_alpha   90.00
_cell.angle_beta   90.00
_cell.angle_gamma   90.00
#
_symmetry.space_group_name_H-M   'P 1'
#
loop_
_entity.id
_entity.type
_entity.pdbx_description
1 polymer ?
#
loop_
_entity_poly.entity_id
_entity_poly.type
_entity_poly.pdbx_seq_one_letter_code
_entity_poly.pdbx_strand_id
1 'polypeptide(L)'
;MRNFLIWAGLLLSFQMLAQTTPTLYSWETQQAKVLPNGDLEWAPQPFQFKKGSSVRYIDFDNGSDANDGLTTTTAWKHHPWDPAATLKALSGSGIQTYIFKRGVVYRGVLTAKESGAAGNPVRLTSDPDWGTGEAAIYGSVIASGGWTKANATIAPKIPNPDLVWSKDIAGIDNPTKVVCEVTPTGAKRVYLARSPNYVNTPTEPMQKWWTFTAKAKSGTVLTLTDTKNFSWTDVNALKGGDVWAIEDAIVMCTLWKQKISDYNPTTKTITVPDQNFGGKDCKYYVENTPYMLDVPGEYYYDRAIGRVFIRLEGDKDPNTTTIEVASKSNLISISGKSNIEISGLTFGFTTYDNVRYGTSDGVPTIKLDNSSNIVIKNCKFQYLNGAILANGTGKNLVFTDNEMNFMDDFSILLNGPDEVSILRNKIFENGTRHLGRWYSSIPAIAGNLTVGEIAGNIIEHTWGNGLNFFWGKADGASTTVPFIRGLVHHNKVSHSLQGVNDYGGIESWQGGPIYTYNNISEDAQGWHYNWGTQVVSLGYPFYFDGAFKQYAFNNIVKGTGWNKNSDAYFQTYGYYNMFVHNVAYNTASLTGSGDNGGGPDGQNYYLGNVSDSTQFHINHTTDVAGIPFESIGNNFFSGSIFQGTFVTNSPNTKFKFSFNQFVDKLNSYTPDLGQVGFEASRRVFARSKSGDFRPTTTSELIDQGVKFFAPFPLSSVVGEWNFCKHKADSSLIKGENFYFTSELIKREDYNNFPKNHLKAYGLTVGSFVKGNLEDFTEGALIFDGKQTYCSLKNDLISKTIGNNVDMTTNSFILEIYFKTVVGHKSGVLISKSAASGYGYQLDLDASGNARFSILNNGNAAFSQSGSAVVNDENWHHVLVEVNRVTSSVKIYVDGVLASSIITGTMPASGVSLSNTADFLLGKNKDGNFFSGILDFVRISKATLADAKTTIDELYKWELDGPFLRDMAGNLPIGKRDAGALEKGTKLCNMTVSANPLNFGLGGGTKSFTIEAEKGFEVVKKIGTFYTTTATGNTINVTVPALTSGTRSGDIYIYGCNETQKVKIIQQNITAIILQKQNDIKVMPNPVSGQHLTISVPEDLKSSRATFMDMNGKVIAKNLLVSGNNSMNISFPRGIYLLNISGKEVNYTTKIVVN
;
A
#
# COMPACT_ATOMS: atom_id res chain seq x y z
N MET A 1 61.64 0.88 40.47
CA MET A 1 60.70 0.10 41.31
C MET A 1 59.71 1.07 41.96
N ARG A 2 58.42 0.73 41.92
CA ARG A 2 57.23 1.53 42.35
C ARG A 2 56.82 2.71 41.46
N ASN A 3 55.95 2.44 40.48
CA ASN A 3 54.51 2.77 40.55
C ASN A 3 53.84 2.35 39.24
N PHE A 4 53.03 1.30 39.33
CA PHE A 4 52.18 0.69 38.29
C PHE A 4 50.74 0.73 38.82
N LEU A 5 49.77 0.94 37.92
CA LEU A 5 48.30 0.89 38.04
C LEU A 5 47.58 2.24 37.96
N ILE A 6 46.47 2.20 37.21
CA ILE A 6 45.53 3.24 36.77
C ILE A 6 45.81 3.71 35.34
N TRP A 7 44.75 3.69 34.50
CA TRP A 7 44.66 3.95 33.05
C TRP A 7 44.59 2.73 32.11
N ALA A 8 43.85 1.70 32.52
CA ALA A 8 43.14 0.81 31.60
C ALA A 8 41.67 0.78 32.01
N GLY A 9 40.84 1.64 31.39
CA GLY A 9 39.41 1.71 31.70
C GLY A 9 38.73 2.99 31.23
N LEU A 10 38.64 3.20 29.91
CA LEU A 10 37.64 4.07 29.25
C LEU A 10 37.81 3.99 27.72
N LEU A 11 37.60 2.79 27.17
CA LEU A 11 37.20 2.59 25.77
C LEU A 11 35.74 2.13 25.82
N LEU A 12 34.86 3.08 26.19
CA LEU A 12 33.42 2.91 26.06
C LEU A 12 33.05 3.26 24.61
N SER A 13 32.58 2.23 23.92
CA SER A 13 31.90 2.23 22.64
C SER A 13 30.89 3.39 22.51
N PHE A 14 31.25 4.46 21.81
CA PHE A 14 30.26 5.32 21.16
C PHE A 14 29.86 4.69 19.83
N GLN A 15 29.02 3.65 19.88
CA GLN A 15 28.11 3.41 18.78
C GLN A 15 27.10 4.56 18.83
N MET A 16 27.27 5.57 17.97
CA MET A 16 26.17 6.47 17.62
C MET A 16 25.11 5.60 16.95
N LEU A 17 24.14 5.13 17.74
CA LEU A 17 22.84 4.77 17.23
C LEU A 17 22.31 6.03 16.54
N ALA A 18 22.22 6.00 15.21
CA ALA A 18 21.44 6.97 14.47
C ALA A 18 19.99 6.86 14.95
N GLN A 19 19.62 7.63 15.96
CA GLN A 19 18.25 7.77 16.41
C GLN A 19 17.51 8.51 15.30
N THR A 20 16.68 7.78 14.56
CA THR A 20 15.79 8.30 13.53
C THR A 20 14.81 9.29 14.14
N THR A 21 14.80 10.52 13.62
CA THR A 21 13.83 11.59 13.90
C THR A 21 12.39 11.05 13.76
N PRO A 22 11.40 11.42 14.61
CA PRO A 22 10.01 11.09 14.32
C PRO A 22 9.51 12.01 13.21
N THR A 23 9.64 11.51 11.98
CA THR A 23 8.77 11.89 10.88
C THR A 23 7.35 11.42 11.20
N LEU A 24 6.32 12.09 10.66
CA LEU A 24 4.98 11.49 10.57
C LEU A 24 5.13 10.06 10.04
N TYR A 25 4.52 9.07 10.69
CA TYR A 25 4.47 7.73 10.10
C TYR A 25 3.74 7.82 8.77
N SER A 26 4.09 7.00 7.80
CA SER A 26 3.58 7.13 6.43
C SER A 26 2.05 7.03 6.37
N TRP A 27 1.45 6.19 7.22
CA TRP A 27 0.01 6.04 7.39
C TRP A 27 -0.67 7.26 8.07
N GLU A 28 0.07 8.17 8.71
CA GLU A 28 -0.48 9.44 9.21
C GLU A 28 -0.70 10.46 8.08
N THR A 29 -0.15 10.20 6.89
CA THR A 29 -0.20 11.14 5.75
C THR A 29 -1.14 10.62 4.67
N GLN A 30 -1.97 11.51 4.12
CA GLN A 30 -2.75 11.21 2.94
C GLN A 30 -1.81 11.08 1.74
N GLN A 31 -1.87 9.93 1.07
CA GLN A 31 -1.03 9.64 -0.10
C GLN A 31 -1.72 10.02 -1.41
N ALA A 32 -3.02 10.31 -1.39
CA ALA A 32 -3.73 10.96 -2.49
C ALA A 32 -4.50 12.16 -1.96
N LYS A 33 -4.88 13.07 -2.85
CA LYS A 33 -5.74 14.19 -2.48
C LYS A 33 -7.18 13.66 -2.38
N VAL A 34 -7.74 13.69 -1.18
CA VAL A 34 -9.15 13.33 -0.95
C VAL A 34 -10.03 14.52 -1.30
N LEU A 35 -10.95 14.31 -2.25
CA LEU A 35 -11.91 15.32 -2.67
C LEU A 35 -13.13 15.34 -1.73
N PRO A 36 -13.85 16.47 -1.63
CA PRO A 36 -15.01 16.58 -0.74
C PRO A 36 -16.11 15.53 -0.98
N ASN A 37 -16.25 15.00 -2.19
CA ASN A 37 -17.23 13.97 -2.53
C ASN A 37 -16.80 12.54 -2.14
N GLY A 38 -15.59 12.37 -1.61
CA GLY A 38 -14.97 11.08 -1.31
C GLY A 38 -14.12 10.51 -2.43
N ASP A 39 -13.95 11.21 -3.55
CA ASP A 39 -13.09 10.74 -4.65
C ASP A 39 -11.60 11.03 -4.37
N LEU A 40 -10.70 10.40 -5.11
CA LEU A 40 -9.25 10.54 -4.96
C LEU A 40 -8.62 11.11 -6.24
N GLU A 41 -7.75 12.10 -6.07
CA GLU A 41 -6.90 12.66 -7.12
C GLU A 41 -5.42 12.34 -6.86
N TRP A 42 -4.69 12.13 -7.96
CA TRP A 42 -3.24 11.90 -7.90
C TRP A 42 -2.52 13.13 -7.32
N ALA A 43 -1.71 12.91 -6.28
CA ALA A 43 -1.02 13.98 -5.57
C ALA A 43 0.48 13.66 -5.41
N PRO A 44 1.25 13.63 -6.52
CA PRO A 44 2.67 13.27 -6.45
C PRO A 44 3.49 14.36 -5.76
N GLN A 45 4.59 13.95 -5.13
CA GLN A 45 5.60 14.89 -4.68
C GLN A 45 6.37 15.44 -5.90
N PRO A 46 6.59 16.77 -5.99
CA PRO A 46 7.32 17.36 -7.11
C PRO A 46 8.75 16.80 -7.21
N PHE A 47 9.23 16.58 -8.44
CA PHE A 47 10.62 16.19 -8.68
C PHE A 47 11.59 17.21 -8.06
N GLN A 48 12.58 16.69 -7.32
CA GLN A 48 13.66 17.48 -6.72
C GLN A 48 14.99 16.91 -7.21
N PHE A 49 15.70 17.68 -8.04
CA PHE A 49 17.04 17.30 -8.48
C PHE A 49 18.00 17.27 -7.28
N LYS A 50 18.65 16.13 -7.07
CA LYS A 50 19.65 15.92 -6.02
C LYS A 50 20.91 15.32 -6.64
N LYS A 51 22.05 15.98 -6.39
CA LYS A 51 23.37 15.46 -6.76
C LYS A 51 24.21 15.09 -5.54
N GLY A 52 24.98 14.03 -5.69
CA GLY A 52 26.04 13.65 -4.75
C GLY A 52 27.27 14.55 -4.89
N SER A 53 28.31 14.22 -4.11
CA SER A 53 29.59 14.95 -4.13
C SER A 53 30.38 14.78 -5.43
N SER A 54 30.12 13.71 -6.19
CA SER A 54 30.76 13.45 -7.47
C SER A 54 29.69 13.23 -8.55
N VAL A 55 29.88 13.89 -9.69
CA VAL A 55 28.90 14.01 -10.77
C VAL A 55 29.52 13.64 -12.10
N ARG A 56 28.77 12.97 -12.98
CA ARG A 56 29.12 12.70 -14.36
C ARG A 56 27.98 13.10 -15.30
N TYR A 57 28.31 13.84 -16.34
CA TYR A 57 27.36 14.32 -17.35
C TYR A 57 27.34 13.39 -18.56
N ILE A 58 26.15 13.05 -19.07
CA ILE A 58 25.93 12.15 -20.19
C ILE A 58 25.12 12.86 -21.27
N ASP A 59 25.71 13.01 -22.46
CA ASP A 59 25.08 13.54 -23.68
C ASP A 59 25.31 12.50 -24.79
N PHE A 60 24.31 11.68 -25.06
CA PHE A 60 24.41 10.57 -26.02
C PHE A 60 24.66 11.04 -27.47
N ASP A 61 24.13 12.21 -27.83
CA ASP A 61 24.21 12.73 -29.19
C ASP A 61 25.56 13.41 -29.44
N ASN A 62 26.01 14.25 -28.49
CA ASN A 62 27.17 15.14 -28.70
C ASN A 62 28.35 14.89 -27.75
N GLY A 63 28.21 13.98 -26.78
CA GLY A 63 29.28 13.62 -25.86
C GLY A 63 30.37 12.76 -26.50
N SER A 64 31.45 12.55 -25.75
CA SER A 64 32.56 11.65 -26.14
C SER A 64 33.05 10.85 -24.96
N ASP A 65 33.26 9.56 -25.16
CA ASP A 65 33.80 8.65 -24.13
C ASP A 65 35.26 8.94 -23.76
N ALA A 66 35.97 9.75 -24.56
CA ALA A 66 37.31 10.25 -24.24
C ALA A 66 37.30 11.44 -23.27
N ASN A 67 36.14 12.07 -23.06
CA ASN A 67 35.99 13.20 -22.14
C ASN A 67 36.09 12.75 -20.68
N ASP A 68 36.30 13.70 -19.76
CA ASP A 68 36.35 13.40 -18.32
C ASP A 68 34.96 13.25 -17.67
N GLY A 69 33.89 13.69 -18.34
CA GLY A 69 32.51 13.62 -17.85
C GLY A 69 32.19 14.64 -16.75
N LEU A 70 33.11 15.56 -16.42
CA LEU A 70 33.00 16.42 -15.23
C LEU A 70 32.16 17.67 -15.44
N THR A 71 31.92 18.06 -16.69
CA THR A 71 31.13 19.26 -17.04
C THR A 71 30.11 18.96 -18.14
N THR A 72 29.14 19.85 -18.31
CA THR A 72 28.15 19.78 -19.39
C THR A 72 28.76 19.84 -20.79
N THR A 73 29.94 20.48 -20.94
CA THR A 73 30.68 20.59 -22.21
C THR A 73 31.65 19.42 -22.45
N THR A 74 32.03 18.70 -21.39
CA THR A 74 32.89 17.52 -21.45
C THR A 74 32.11 16.26 -21.08
N ALA A 75 30.83 16.20 -21.44
CA ALA A 75 29.96 15.07 -21.15
C ALA A 75 30.44 13.79 -21.85
N TRP A 76 30.22 12.65 -21.21
CA TRP A 76 30.39 11.34 -21.82
C TRP A 76 29.29 11.05 -22.82
N LYS A 77 29.60 10.19 -23.80
CA LYS A 77 28.59 9.68 -24.72
C LYS A 77 27.80 8.55 -24.07
N HIS A 78 28.51 7.61 -23.47
CA HIS A 78 27.92 6.45 -22.81
C HIS A 78 28.08 6.51 -21.29
N HIS A 79 27.09 5.96 -20.59
CA HIS A 79 27.20 5.64 -19.18
C HIS A 79 28.24 4.53 -18.97
N PRO A 80 29.03 4.51 -17.88
CA PRO A 80 29.96 3.40 -17.59
C PRO A 80 29.33 2.01 -17.45
N TRP A 81 27.99 1.92 -17.37
CA TRP A 81 27.23 0.67 -17.23
C TRP A 81 26.78 0.13 -18.59
N ASP A 82 26.97 0.93 -19.63
CA ASP A 82 26.68 0.56 -20.99
C ASP A 82 27.80 -0.32 -21.55
N PRO A 83 27.51 -1.47 -22.17
CA PRO A 83 28.52 -2.28 -22.84
C PRO A 83 29.20 -1.55 -24.01
N ALA A 84 28.57 -0.52 -24.59
CA ALA A 84 29.16 0.29 -25.66
C ALA A 84 30.10 1.40 -25.15
N ALA A 85 30.19 1.61 -23.83
CA ALA A 85 31.10 2.60 -23.28
C ALA A 85 32.55 2.22 -23.55
N THR A 86 33.36 3.22 -23.91
CA THR A 86 34.79 3.06 -24.17
C THR A 86 35.63 4.03 -23.34
N LEU A 87 36.96 3.93 -23.43
CA LEU A 87 37.92 4.92 -22.92
C LEU A 87 37.65 5.37 -21.46
N LYS A 88 37.54 6.68 -21.21
CA LYS A 88 37.39 7.24 -19.86
C LYS A 88 36.00 6.99 -19.29
N ALA A 89 34.96 7.00 -20.12
CA ALA A 89 33.60 6.65 -19.71
C ALA A 89 33.54 5.21 -19.18
N LEU A 90 34.12 4.24 -19.91
CA LEU A 90 34.17 2.83 -19.46
C LEU A 90 34.93 2.66 -18.14
N SER A 91 35.97 3.46 -17.92
CA SER A 91 36.79 3.45 -16.71
C SER A 91 36.10 4.13 -15.51
N GLY A 92 34.98 4.83 -15.76
CA GLY A 92 34.18 5.47 -14.73
C GLY A 92 33.64 4.46 -13.71
N SER A 93 33.78 4.76 -12.42
CA SER A 93 33.33 3.89 -11.34
C SER A 93 33.09 4.66 -10.03
N GLY A 94 32.58 3.95 -9.02
CA GLY A 94 32.34 4.49 -7.68
C GLY A 94 30.95 5.11 -7.52
N ILE A 95 30.72 5.76 -6.38
CA ILE A 95 29.42 6.37 -6.06
C ILE A 95 29.30 7.72 -6.79
N GLN A 96 28.57 7.73 -7.90
CA GLN A 96 28.40 8.90 -8.76
C GLN A 96 26.93 9.34 -8.85
N THR A 97 26.72 10.61 -9.18
CA THR A 97 25.46 11.07 -9.80
C THR A 97 25.65 11.22 -11.30
N TYR A 98 25.01 10.36 -12.06
CA TYR A 98 24.96 10.38 -13.52
C TYR A 98 23.77 11.22 -13.96
N ILE A 99 24.07 12.34 -14.62
CA ILE A 99 23.07 13.29 -15.12
C ILE A 99 22.92 13.05 -16.62
N PHE A 100 21.72 12.67 -17.05
CA PHE A 100 21.36 12.55 -18.46
C PHE A 100 20.83 13.89 -18.95
N LYS A 101 21.33 14.37 -20.09
CA LYS A 101 20.93 15.64 -20.68
C LYS A 101 19.45 15.64 -21.08
N ARG A 102 18.71 16.68 -20.71
CA ARG A 102 17.32 16.85 -21.14
C ARG A 102 17.24 17.19 -22.63
N GLY A 103 16.25 16.63 -23.32
CA GLY A 103 16.07 16.75 -24.77
C GLY A 103 16.90 15.77 -25.60
N VAL A 104 17.66 14.88 -24.95
CA VAL A 104 18.46 13.84 -25.59
C VAL A 104 17.89 12.47 -25.26
N VAL A 105 17.88 11.57 -26.25
CA VAL A 105 17.46 10.18 -26.11
C VAL A 105 18.68 9.27 -26.00
N TYR A 106 18.91 8.71 -24.82
CA TYR A 106 19.91 7.67 -24.61
C TYR A 106 19.42 6.32 -25.16
N ARG A 107 20.18 5.68 -26.05
CA ARG A 107 19.77 4.41 -26.71
C ARG A 107 20.57 3.18 -26.28
N GLY A 108 21.36 3.32 -25.22
CA GLY A 108 22.10 2.22 -24.62
C GLY A 108 21.27 1.37 -23.66
N VAL A 109 21.88 0.29 -23.18
CA VAL A 109 21.34 -0.57 -22.10
C VAL A 109 22.31 -0.58 -20.94
N LEU A 110 21.82 -0.52 -19.71
CA LEU A 110 22.65 -0.32 -18.53
C LEU A 110 22.63 -1.56 -17.62
N THR A 111 23.80 -2.09 -17.32
CA THR A 111 23.98 -3.13 -16.29
C THR A 111 24.75 -2.57 -15.11
N ALA A 112 24.09 -2.45 -13.95
CA ALA A 112 24.69 -1.84 -12.77
C ALA A 112 25.95 -2.58 -12.30
N LYS A 113 27.08 -1.87 -12.25
CA LYS A 113 28.38 -2.44 -11.87
C LYS A 113 28.70 -2.24 -10.38
N GLU A 114 28.17 -1.20 -9.74
CA GLU A 114 28.49 -0.83 -8.35
C GLU A 114 27.25 -0.50 -7.50
N SER A 115 27.42 -0.58 -6.18
CA SER A 115 26.43 -0.14 -5.19
C SER A 115 26.78 1.25 -4.67
N GLY A 116 25.75 1.99 -4.22
CA GLY A 116 25.96 3.16 -3.38
C GLY A 116 26.18 2.80 -1.90
N ALA A 117 26.14 3.81 -1.05
CA ALA A 117 26.16 3.68 0.41
C ALA A 117 24.90 4.30 1.03
N ALA A 118 24.61 3.93 2.29
CA ALA A 118 23.53 4.56 3.04
C ALA A 118 23.73 6.08 3.11
N GLY A 119 22.69 6.85 2.77
CA GLY A 119 22.76 8.32 2.66
C GLY A 119 23.53 8.86 1.44
N ASN A 120 24.26 8.01 0.71
CA ASN A 120 25.01 8.38 -0.50
C ASN A 120 24.80 7.34 -1.61
N PRO A 121 23.60 7.28 -2.23
CA PRO A 121 23.32 6.35 -3.32
C PRO A 121 24.03 6.74 -4.62
N VAL A 122 24.24 5.76 -5.49
CA VAL A 122 24.46 6.01 -6.92
C VAL A 122 23.16 6.57 -7.50
N ARG A 123 23.25 7.64 -8.30
CA ARG A 123 22.05 8.30 -8.84
C ARG A 123 22.07 8.34 -10.36
N LEU A 124 20.96 7.97 -10.98
CA LEU A 124 20.68 8.16 -12.39
C LEU A 124 19.55 9.19 -12.47
N THR A 125 19.84 10.38 -12.96
CA THR A 125 18.88 11.49 -12.90
C THR A 125 19.04 12.49 -14.04
N SER A 126 18.22 13.54 -14.04
CA SER A 126 18.33 14.69 -14.95
C SER A 126 18.40 16.00 -14.17
N ASP A 127 19.10 16.97 -14.75
CA ASP A 127 19.19 18.33 -14.21
C ASP A 127 18.23 19.23 -15.00
N PRO A 128 17.19 19.82 -14.37
CA PRO A 128 16.28 20.75 -15.04
C PRO A 128 16.95 21.94 -15.71
N ASP A 129 18.15 22.32 -15.29
CA ASP A 129 18.90 23.44 -15.84
C ASP A 129 19.82 23.04 -17.01
N TRP A 130 19.89 21.75 -17.38
CA TRP A 130 20.73 21.24 -18.46
C TRP A 130 19.95 20.55 -19.58
N GLY A 131 19.68 21.32 -20.64
CA GLY A 131 18.88 20.90 -21.79
C GLY A 131 17.40 21.26 -21.62
N THR A 132 16.58 20.93 -22.61
CA THR A 132 15.12 21.24 -22.62
C THR A 132 14.32 20.02 -23.05
N GLY A 133 13.18 19.76 -22.41
CA GLY A 133 12.36 18.57 -22.67
C GLY A 133 12.67 17.43 -21.71
N GLU A 134 12.37 16.19 -22.08
CA GLU A 134 12.60 15.00 -21.23
C GLU A 134 14.03 14.47 -21.40
N ALA A 135 14.65 13.97 -20.32
CA ALA A 135 15.84 13.12 -20.42
C ALA A 135 15.36 11.67 -20.59
N ALA A 136 15.52 11.12 -21.80
CA ALA A 136 14.86 9.87 -22.18
C ALA A 136 15.85 8.72 -22.36
N ILE A 137 15.44 7.50 -22.01
CA ILE A 137 16.13 6.25 -22.33
C ILE A 137 15.20 5.39 -23.16
N TYR A 138 15.51 5.22 -24.46
CA TYR A 138 14.64 4.50 -25.40
C TYR A 138 15.21 3.16 -25.85
N GLY A 139 14.34 2.13 -25.83
CA GLY A 139 14.58 0.81 -26.39
C GLY A 139 14.26 0.65 -27.88
N SER A 140 14.02 1.75 -28.59
CA SER A 140 13.63 1.77 -30.00
C SER A 140 14.77 2.19 -30.93
N VAL A 141 14.56 1.92 -32.22
CA VAL A 141 15.33 2.48 -33.33
C VAL A 141 14.50 3.55 -34.04
N ILE A 142 15.19 4.61 -34.48
CA ILE A 142 14.59 5.69 -35.26
C ILE A 142 14.41 5.22 -36.70
N ALA A 143 13.20 5.33 -37.23
CA ALA A 143 12.85 5.01 -38.61
C ALA A 143 12.53 6.25 -39.46
N SER A 144 13.04 7.44 -39.14
CA SER A 144 12.81 8.70 -39.89
C SER A 144 13.38 8.67 -41.32
N GLY A 145 12.65 9.24 -42.28
CA GLY A 145 13.05 9.39 -43.70
C GLY A 145 13.20 8.07 -44.48
N GLY A 146 13.34 8.12 -45.80
CA GLY A 146 13.62 6.93 -46.64
C GLY A 146 12.49 5.91 -46.72
N TRP A 147 11.25 6.28 -46.37
CA TRP A 147 10.07 5.44 -46.62
C TRP A 147 9.71 5.49 -48.10
N THR A 148 9.39 4.34 -48.68
CA THR A 148 8.94 4.23 -50.07
C THR A 148 7.47 3.82 -50.12
N LYS A 149 6.73 4.43 -51.04
CA LYS A 149 5.33 4.07 -51.27
C LYS A 149 5.27 2.63 -51.80
N ALA A 150 4.47 1.80 -51.16
CA ALA A 150 4.23 0.43 -51.60
C ALA A 150 3.28 0.41 -52.81
N ASN A 151 3.12 -0.77 -53.40
CA ASN A 151 2.18 -1.05 -54.47
C ASN A 151 1.89 -2.56 -54.50
N ALA A 152 1.04 -3.02 -55.41
CA ALA A 152 0.67 -4.43 -55.53
C ALA A 152 1.85 -5.39 -55.82
N THR A 153 2.99 -4.89 -56.31
CA THR A 153 4.20 -5.72 -56.48
C THR A 153 5.00 -5.85 -55.20
N ILE A 154 5.12 -4.76 -54.43
CA ILE A 154 5.88 -4.73 -53.16
C ILE A 154 5.08 -5.40 -52.02
N ALA A 155 3.77 -5.20 -52.01
CA ALA A 155 2.87 -5.64 -50.94
C ALA A 155 1.60 -6.32 -51.51
N PRO A 156 1.72 -7.43 -52.26
CA PRO A 156 0.60 -8.05 -53.00
C PRO A 156 -0.56 -8.53 -52.12
N LYS A 157 -0.31 -8.71 -50.82
CA LYS A 157 -1.28 -9.23 -49.84
C LYS A 157 -1.90 -8.14 -48.95
N ILE A 158 -1.44 -6.89 -49.09
CA ILE A 158 -1.94 -5.76 -48.30
C ILE A 158 -3.08 -5.09 -49.07
N PRO A 159 -4.26 -4.87 -48.45
CA PRO A 159 -5.35 -4.12 -49.08
C PRO A 159 -4.94 -2.69 -49.42
N ASN A 160 -5.32 -2.20 -50.60
CA ASN A 160 -4.99 -0.85 -51.08
C ASN A 160 -3.49 -0.49 -50.90
N PRO A 161 -2.56 -1.30 -51.45
CA PRO A 161 -1.14 -1.19 -51.13
C PRO A 161 -0.54 0.16 -51.55
N ASP A 162 -1.19 0.89 -52.46
CA ASP A 162 -0.81 2.24 -52.88
C ASP A 162 -1.06 3.32 -51.80
N LEU A 163 -1.72 3.00 -50.68
CA LEU A 163 -1.87 3.90 -49.52
C LEU A 163 -0.84 3.61 -48.42
N VAL A 164 -0.04 2.56 -48.59
CA VAL A 164 0.89 2.05 -47.58
C VAL A 164 2.31 2.45 -47.94
N TRP A 165 3.12 2.67 -46.92
CA TRP A 165 4.55 2.92 -47.05
C TRP A 165 5.34 1.76 -46.47
N SER A 166 6.52 1.51 -47.02
CA SER A 166 7.39 0.41 -46.57
C SER A 166 8.81 0.88 -46.32
N LYS A 167 9.49 0.24 -45.36
CA LYS A 167 10.91 0.46 -45.07
C LYS A 167 11.53 -0.76 -44.40
N ASP A 168 12.74 -1.11 -44.83
CA ASP A 168 13.57 -2.11 -44.15
C ASP A 168 14.20 -1.47 -42.91
N ILE A 169 14.04 -2.11 -41.76
CA ILE A 169 14.53 -1.59 -40.47
C ILE A 169 15.58 -2.55 -39.92
N ALA A 170 16.83 -2.08 -39.83
CA ALA A 170 17.92 -2.80 -39.19
C ALA A 170 17.92 -2.57 -37.66
N GLY A 171 18.56 -3.45 -36.90
CA GLY A 171 18.77 -3.29 -35.44
C GLY A 171 17.52 -3.57 -34.59
N ILE A 172 16.62 -4.42 -35.09
CA ILE A 172 15.47 -4.94 -34.34
C ILE A 172 15.87 -6.25 -33.65
N ASP A 173 16.06 -6.19 -32.32
CA ASP A 173 16.51 -7.32 -31.50
C ASP A 173 15.35 -8.27 -31.15
N ASN A 174 14.15 -7.70 -30.96
CA ASN A 174 12.93 -8.45 -30.63
C ASN A 174 11.81 -8.13 -31.63
N PRO A 175 10.91 -9.09 -31.89
CA PRO A 175 9.70 -8.80 -32.63
C PRO A 175 8.90 -7.64 -32.00
N THR A 176 8.52 -6.68 -32.83
CA THR A 176 7.92 -5.45 -32.34
C THR A 176 6.40 -5.47 -32.38
N LYS A 177 5.78 -5.19 -31.22
CA LYS A 177 4.35 -4.87 -31.07
C LYS A 177 4.13 -3.40 -30.67
N VAL A 178 5.19 -2.58 -30.74
CA VAL A 178 5.19 -1.17 -30.34
C VAL A 178 5.86 -0.34 -31.44
N VAL A 179 5.05 0.37 -32.21
CA VAL A 179 5.47 1.41 -33.15
C VAL A 179 4.79 2.70 -32.73
N CYS A 180 5.53 3.80 -32.72
CA CYS A 180 5.01 5.10 -32.34
C CYS A 180 5.42 6.19 -33.34
N GLU A 181 4.48 7.07 -33.67
CA GLU A 181 4.75 8.34 -34.29
C GLU A 181 5.07 9.37 -33.19
N VAL A 182 6.22 10.02 -33.27
CA VAL A 182 6.62 11.08 -32.34
C VAL A 182 6.26 12.44 -32.96
N THR A 183 5.38 13.17 -32.28
CA THR A 183 4.88 14.48 -32.70
C THR A 183 5.29 15.56 -31.69
N PRO A 184 5.16 16.86 -32.01
CA PRO A 184 5.42 17.94 -31.04
C PRO A 184 4.57 17.85 -29.77
N THR A 185 3.39 17.22 -29.83
CA THR A 185 2.49 17.03 -28.68
C THR A 185 2.76 15.74 -27.89
N GLY A 186 3.68 14.89 -28.35
CA GLY A 186 4.04 13.62 -27.70
C GLY A 186 4.09 12.44 -28.66
N ALA A 187 4.33 11.25 -28.11
CA ALA A 187 4.30 10.00 -28.85
C ALA A 187 2.86 9.49 -29.01
N LYS A 188 2.53 8.97 -30.19
CA LYS A 188 1.25 8.35 -30.52
C LYS A 188 1.50 6.94 -31.04
N ARG A 189 0.79 5.95 -30.49
CA ARG A 189 0.89 4.57 -30.97
C ARG A 189 0.32 4.43 -32.38
N VAL A 190 1.08 3.79 -33.25
CA VAL A 190 0.58 3.23 -34.51
C VAL A 190 0.25 1.77 -34.22
N TYR A 191 -0.98 1.36 -34.46
CA TYR A 191 -1.46 0.08 -33.96
C TYR A 191 -1.04 -1.08 -34.87
N LEU A 192 -0.74 -2.24 -34.28
CA LEU A 192 -0.54 -3.44 -35.07
C LEU A 192 -1.86 -3.81 -35.76
N ALA A 193 -1.84 -3.94 -37.08
CA ALA A 193 -3.01 -4.17 -37.89
C ALA A 193 -3.79 -5.42 -37.45
N ARG A 194 -5.10 -5.27 -37.26
CA ARG A 194 -6.00 -6.33 -36.79
C ARG A 194 -7.39 -6.22 -37.40
N SER A 195 -8.15 -7.30 -37.37
CA SER A 195 -9.58 -7.29 -37.66
C SER A 195 -10.39 -7.97 -36.54
N PRO A 196 -11.51 -7.37 -36.09
CA PRO A 196 -12.01 -6.06 -36.49
C PRO A 196 -11.08 -4.92 -36.02
N ASN A 197 -11.05 -3.84 -36.78
CA ASN A 197 -10.13 -2.72 -36.57
C ASN A 197 -10.38 -2.05 -35.21
N TYR A 198 -9.41 -1.29 -34.73
CA TYR A 198 -9.52 -0.61 -33.43
C TYR A 198 -10.71 0.34 -33.39
N VAL A 199 -11.57 0.16 -32.38
CA VAL A 199 -12.69 1.05 -32.07
C VAL A 199 -12.55 1.47 -30.63
N ASN A 200 -12.71 2.76 -30.36
CA ASN A 200 -12.66 3.29 -29.01
C ASN A 200 -13.97 2.96 -28.26
N THR A 201 -13.94 1.97 -27.36
CA THR A 201 -15.04 1.61 -26.46
C THR A 201 -14.51 1.42 -25.03
N PRO A 202 -14.08 2.49 -24.35
CA PRO A 202 -13.25 2.40 -23.14
C PRO A 202 -13.95 1.74 -21.95
N THR A 203 -15.29 1.76 -21.91
CA THR A 203 -16.09 1.13 -20.87
C THR A 203 -16.38 -0.35 -21.12
N GLU A 204 -16.30 -0.82 -22.37
CA GLU A 204 -16.51 -2.22 -22.77
C GLU A 204 -15.58 -2.55 -23.96
N PRO A 205 -14.28 -2.78 -23.74
CA PRO A 205 -13.28 -2.84 -24.84
C PRO A 205 -13.54 -3.94 -25.87
N MET A 206 -14.21 -5.02 -25.47
CA MET A 206 -14.53 -6.16 -26.33
C MET A 206 -15.90 -6.07 -27.01
N GLN A 207 -16.67 -5.01 -26.80
CA GLN A 207 -18.05 -4.89 -27.31
C GLN A 207 -18.14 -5.03 -28.83
N LYS A 208 -17.18 -4.44 -29.56
CA LYS A 208 -17.13 -4.43 -31.04
C LYS A 208 -16.35 -5.60 -31.63
N TRP A 209 -15.84 -6.51 -30.80
CA TRP A 209 -15.08 -7.66 -31.26
C TRP A 209 -16.01 -8.71 -31.85
N TRP A 210 -15.45 -9.50 -32.77
CA TRP A 210 -16.13 -10.63 -33.37
C TRP A 210 -16.37 -11.73 -32.35
N THR A 211 -17.21 -12.67 -32.76
CA THR A 211 -17.67 -13.75 -31.90
C THR A 211 -17.65 -15.04 -32.69
N PHE A 212 -17.01 -16.09 -32.17
CA PHE A 212 -17.01 -17.38 -32.85
C PHE A 212 -18.41 -17.99 -32.87
N THR A 213 -18.76 -18.61 -34.00
CA THR A 213 -20.04 -19.31 -34.19
C THR A 213 -20.01 -20.77 -33.76
N ALA A 214 -18.81 -21.39 -33.68
CA ALA A 214 -18.63 -22.75 -33.18
C ALA A 214 -17.19 -23.03 -32.73
N LYS A 215 -17.03 -24.05 -31.87
CA LYS A 215 -15.77 -24.65 -31.43
C LYS A 215 -15.87 -26.18 -31.59
N ALA A 216 -14.85 -26.80 -32.17
CA ALA A 216 -14.73 -28.25 -32.27
C ALA A 216 -13.30 -28.68 -31.89
N LYS A 217 -13.19 -29.77 -31.14
CA LYS A 217 -11.91 -30.35 -30.73
C LYS A 217 -11.64 -31.64 -31.51
N SER A 218 -10.42 -31.80 -32.01
CA SER A 218 -9.94 -33.04 -32.61
C SER A 218 -8.49 -33.29 -32.19
N GLY A 219 -8.26 -34.33 -31.40
CA GLY A 219 -6.94 -34.59 -30.81
C GLY A 219 -6.44 -33.41 -29.98
N THR A 220 -5.28 -32.84 -30.36
CA THR A 220 -4.59 -31.74 -29.67
C THR A 220 -4.84 -30.36 -30.29
N VAL A 221 -5.81 -30.24 -31.20
CA VAL A 221 -6.15 -28.98 -31.87
C VAL A 221 -7.62 -28.62 -31.68
N LEU A 222 -7.86 -27.31 -31.67
CA LEU A 222 -9.17 -26.67 -31.73
C LEU A 222 -9.40 -26.10 -33.12
N THR A 223 -10.59 -26.33 -33.64
CA THR A 223 -11.13 -25.68 -34.82
C THR A 223 -12.16 -24.66 -34.35
N LEU A 224 -11.91 -23.38 -34.62
CA LEU A 224 -12.79 -22.26 -34.27
C LEU A 224 -13.44 -21.74 -35.56
N THR A 225 -14.76 -21.61 -35.56
CA THR A 225 -15.54 -21.24 -36.74
C THR A 225 -16.11 -19.83 -36.58
N ASP A 226 -16.06 -19.03 -37.64
CA ASP A 226 -16.85 -17.81 -37.76
C ASP A 226 -17.44 -17.72 -39.17
N THR A 227 -18.71 -18.11 -39.31
CA THR A 227 -19.41 -18.10 -40.60
C THR A 227 -19.77 -16.70 -41.10
N LYS A 228 -19.61 -15.66 -40.26
CA LYS A 228 -19.98 -14.28 -40.59
C LYS A 228 -18.77 -13.48 -41.06
N ASN A 229 -17.65 -13.55 -40.35
CA ASN A 229 -16.53 -12.62 -40.54
C ASN A 229 -15.35 -13.21 -41.34
N PHE A 230 -15.19 -14.54 -41.42
CA PHE A 230 -14.10 -15.17 -42.17
C PHE A 230 -14.34 -15.16 -43.69
N SER A 231 -14.40 -13.99 -44.28
CA SER A 231 -14.79 -13.78 -45.68
C SER A 231 -13.65 -13.99 -46.70
N TRP A 232 -12.38 -13.99 -46.27
CA TRP A 232 -11.24 -14.18 -47.16
C TRP A 232 -11.29 -15.51 -47.92
N THR A 233 -10.78 -15.49 -49.16
CA THR A 233 -10.71 -16.67 -50.04
C THR A 233 -9.31 -17.29 -50.11
N ASP A 234 -8.27 -16.53 -49.75
CA ASP A 234 -6.90 -17.04 -49.68
C ASP A 234 -6.71 -17.85 -48.39
N VAL A 235 -6.28 -19.12 -48.54
CA VAL A 235 -5.97 -20.02 -47.42
C VAL A 235 -4.86 -19.49 -46.50
N ASN A 236 -4.05 -18.53 -46.97
CA ASN A 236 -2.99 -17.91 -46.19
C ASN A 236 -3.41 -16.61 -45.50
N ALA A 237 -4.65 -16.15 -45.65
CA ALA A 237 -5.10 -14.85 -45.13
C ALA A 237 -4.91 -14.70 -43.61
N LEU A 238 -5.22 -15.76 -42.86
CA LEU A 238 -5.08 -15.81 -41.40
C LEU A 238 -3.95 -16.73 -40.93
N LYS A 239 -3.42 -17.60 -41.80
CA LYS A 239 -2.38 -18.58 -41.45
C LYS A 239 -1.08 -17.89 -41.03
N GLY A 240 -0.53 -18.27 -39.89
CA GLY A 240 0.67 -17.66 -39.29
C GLY A 240 0.41 -16.37 -38.50
N GLY A 241 -0.79 -15.79 -38.63
CA GLY A 241 -1.26 -14.68 -37.80
C GLY A 241 -1.53 -15.09 -36.36
N ASP A 242 -1.94 -14.11 -35.56
CA ASP A 242 -2.33 -14.32 -34.17
C ASP A 242 -3.85 -14.16 -34.04
N VAL A 243 -4.46 -15.00 -33.21
CA VAL A 243 -5.83 -14.84 -32.73
C VAL A 243 -5.79 -14.56 -31.24
N TRP A 244 -6.54 -13.55 -30.82
CA TRP A 244 -6.77 -13.23 -29.42
C TRP A 244 -8.19 -13.56 -29.06
N ALA A 245 -8.40 -14.37 -28.02
CA ALA A 245 -9.73 -14.74 -27.57
C ALA A 245 -9.76 -14.97 -26.06
N ILE A 246 -10.93 -14.70 -25.48
CA ILE A 246 -11.30 -15.24 -24.18
C ILE A 246 -11.68 -16.71 -24.32
N GLU A 247 -11.48 -17.48 -23.27
CA GLU A 247 -11.82 -18.91 -23.22
C GLU A 247 -13.22 -19.14 -22.61
N ASP A 248 -13.93 -20.21 -23.04
CA ASP A 248 -15.23 -20.63 -22.46
C ASP A 248 -15.16 -21.76 -21.42
N ALA A 249 -14.07 -22.52 -21.31
CA ALA A 249 -14.01 -23.70 -20.44
C ALA A 249 -13.64 -23.43 -18.97
N ILE A 250 -13.11 -22.25 -18.63
CA ILE A 250 -12.69 -21.92 -17.27
C ILE A 250 -13.22 -20.57 -16.80
N VAL A 251 -13.46 -20.43 -15.50
CA VAL A 251 -14.12 -19.26 -14.91
C VAL A 251 -13.31 -17.96 -15.09
N MET A 252 -11.97 -18.04 -15.09
CA MET A 252 -11.11 -16.84 -15.17
C MET A 252 -11.21 -16.11 -16.51
N CYS A 253 -11.56 -16.82 -17.59
CA CYS A 253 -11.75 -16.28 -18.95
C CYS A 253 -10.70 -15.28 -19.45
N THR A 254 -9.46 -15.35 -18.95
CA THR A 254 -8.40 -14.41 -19.32
C THR A 254 -8.28 -14.36 -20.83
N LEU A 255 -8.40 -13.18 -21.42
CA LEU A 255 -8.06 -12.94 -22.81
C LEU A 255 -6.61 -13.34 -23.01
N TRP A 256 -6.26 -14.08 -24.05
CA TRP A 256 -4.86 -14.31 -24.40
C TRP A 256 -4.72 -14.60 -25.88
N LYS A 257 -3.49 -14.87 -26.35
CA LYS A 257 -3.22 -15.07 -27.78
C LYS A 257 -2.71 -16.45 -28.13
N GLN A 258 -3.06 -16.92 -29.33
CA GLN A 258 -2.51 -18.11 -29.96
C GLN A 258 -2.15 -17.88 -31.43
N LYS A 259 -1.18 -18.67 -31.92
CA LYS A 259 -0.82 -18.71 -33.35
C LYS A 259 -1.85 -19.52 -34.14
N ILE A 260 -2.27 -18.97 -35.28
CA ILE A 260 -3.17 -19.65 -36.22
C ILE A 260 -2.33 -20.58 -37.09
N SER A 261 -2.49 -21.90 -36.92
CA SER A 261 -1.73 -22.89 -37.69
C SER A 261 -2.30 -23.10 -39.09
N ASP A 262 -3.61 -22.94 -39.26
CA ASP A 262 -4.28 -23.10 -40.56
C ASP A 262 -5.57 -22.27 -40.66
N TYR A 263 -5.96 -21.95 -41.89
CA TYR A 263 -7.21 -21.26 -42.22
C TYR A 263 -7.89 -21.93 -43.42
N ASN A 264 -9.15 -22.32 -43.24
CA ASN A 264 -9.97 -22.90 -44.29
C ASN A 264 -11.11 -21.93 -44.67
N PRO A 265 -11.04 -21.31 -45.86
CA PRO A 265 -12.03 -20.33 -46.32
C PRO A 265 -13.37 -20.96 -46.69
N THR A 266 -13.42 -22.27 -46.99
CA THR A 266 -14.64 -23.02 -47.34
C THR A 266 -15.46 -23.33 -46.09
N THR A 267 -14.81 -23.89 -45.06
CA THR A 267 -15.48 -24.22 -43.79
C THR A 267 -15.57 -23.04 -42.85
N LYS A 268 -14.90 -21.91 -43.18
CA LYS A 268 -14.86 -20.69 -42.35
C LYS A 268 -14.27 -20.99 -40.98
N THR A 269 -13.10 -21.63 -40.97
CA THR A 269 -12.45 -22.08 -39.73
C THR A 269 -10.99 -21.69 -39.65
N ILE A 270 -10.53 -21.41 -38.44
CA ILE A 270 -9.10 -21.38 -38.07
C ILE A 270 -8.77 -22.57 -37.18
N THR A 271 -7.51 -23.01 -37.22
CA THR A 271 -6.98 -24.06 -36.35
C THR A 271 -5.93 -23.50 -35.39
N VAL A 272 -6.04 -23.86 -34.11
CA VAL A 272 -5.11 -23.50 -33.04
C VAL A 272 -4.87 -24.70 -32.11
N PRO A 273 -3.79 -24.72 -31.30
CA PRO A 273 -3.60 -25.71 -30.25
C PRO A 273 -4.75 -25.74 -29.20
N ASP A 274 -5.08 -26.93 -28.70
CA ASP A 274 -6.03 -27.14 -27.61
C ASP A 274 -5.42 -26.84 -26.24
N GLN A 275 -5.61 -25.60 -25.76
CA GLN A 275 -5.02 -25.09 -24.52
C GLN A 275 -5.99 -24.19 -23.73
N ASN A 276 -7.27 -24.56 -23.63
CA ASN A 276 -8.30 -23.71 -23.04
C ASN A 276 -8.35 -22.34 -23.74
N PHE A 277 -8.77 -22.34 -25.01
CA PHE A 277 -8.85 -21.14 -25.84
C PHE A 277 -10.08 -21.06 -26.76
N GLY A 278 -10.71 -19.88 -26.79
CA GLY A 278 -11.85 -19.58 -27.65
C GLY A 278 -13.08 -20.43 -27.35
N GLY A 279 -14.20 -20.11 -27.97
CA GLY A 279 -15.45 -20.78 -27.65
C GLY A 279 -16.58 -20.22 -28.47
N LYS A 280 -17.66 -20.99 -28.63
CA LYS A 280 -18.88 -20.42 -29.23
C LYS A 280 -19.28 -19.19 -28.39
N ASP A 281 -19.66 -18.11 -29.04
CA ASP A 281 -20.04 -16.85 -28.39
C ASP A 281 -18.90 -16.03 -27.73
N CYS A 282 -17.68 -16.59 -27.61
CA CYS A 282 -16.50 -15.87 -27.11
C CYS A 282 -16.04 -14.76 -28.03
N LYS A 283 -15.60 -13.65 -27.43
CA LYS A 283 -15.04 -12.49 -28.12
C LYS A 283 -13.63 -12.76 -28.62
N TYR A 284 -13.35 -12.33 -29.85
CA TYR A 284 -12.03 -12.48 -30.45
C TYR A 284 -11.71 -11.41 -31.50
N TYR A 285 -10.41 -11.28 -31.80
CA TYR A 285 -9.91 -10.59 -32.99
C TYR A 285 -8.71 -11.36 -33.57
N VAL A 286 -8.37 -11.09 -34.83
CA VAL A 286 -7.18 -11.63 -35.51
C VAL A 286 -6.25 -10.50 -35.91
N GLU A 287 -4.95 -10.74 -35.91
CA GLU A 287 -3.95 -9.73 -36.22
C GLU A 287 -2.67 -10.34 -36.84
N ASN A 288 -1.71 -9.47 -37.14
CA ASN A 288 -0.35 -9.86 -37.50
C ASN A 288 -0.26 -10.63 -38.85
N THR A 289 -1.12 -10.28 -39.80
CA THR A 289 -0.99 -10.69 -41.21
C THR A 289 -1.07 -9.46 -42.12
N PRO A 290 -0.46 -9.49 -43.33
CA PRO A 290 -0.51 -8.34 -44.24
C PRO A 290 -1.94 -7.99 -44.67
N TYR A 291 -2.85 -8.97 -44.66
CA TYR A 291 -4.25 -8.79 -45.05
C TYR A 291 -5.04 -7.88 -44.09
N MET A 292 -4.52 -7.63 -42.88
CA MET A 292 -5.18 -6.82 -41.86
C MET A 292 -4.88 -5.32 -41.98
N LEU A 293 -3.82 -4.93 -42.70
CA LEU A 293 -3.43 -3.51 -42.83
C LEU A 293 -4.35 -2.82 -43.85
N ASP A 294 -5.54 -2.42 -43.42
CA ASP A 294 -6.60 -1.95 -44.32
C ASP A 294 -7.14 -0.53 -44.02
N VAL A 295 -6.80 0.04 -42.85
CA VAL A 295 -7.20 1.40 -42.43
C VAL A 295 -6.02 2.28 -42.01
N PRO A 296 -6.18 3.62 -42.00
CA PRO A 296 -5.19 4.53 -41.45
C PRO A 296 -4.94 4.30 -39.95
N GLY A 297 -3.71 4.54 -39.49
CA GLY A 297 -3.28 4.40 -38.10
C GLY A 297 -2.68 3.03 -37.76
N GLU A 298 -2.43 2.18 -38.76
CA GLU A 298 -1.98 0.81 -38.57
C GLU A 298 -0.61 0.50 -39.21
N TYR A 299 0.01 -0.58 -38.75
CA TYR A 299 1.23 -1.13 -39.34
C TYR A 299 1.22 -2.67 -39.37
N TYR A 300 2.03 -3.23 -40.25
CA TYR A 300 2.38 -4.65 -40.30
C TYR A 300 3.91 -4.79 -40.36
N TYR A 301 4.48 -5.72 -39.58
CA TYR A 301 5.91 -6.00 -39.60
C TYR A 301 6.18 -7.41 -40.13
N ASP A 302 6.76 -7.49 -41.32
CA ASP A 302 7.20 -8.75 -41.91
C ASP A 302 8.56 -9.13 -41.32
N ARG A 303 8.52 -10.05 -40.36
CA ARG A 303 9.71 -10.54 -39.63
C ARG A 303 10.66 -11.32 -40.52
N ALA A 304 10.17 -11.97 -41.59
CA ALA A 304 11.01 -12.83 -42.42
C ALA A 304 12.01 -12.01 -43.24
N ILE A 305 11.63 -10.79 -43.61
CA ILE A 305 12.46 -9.88 -44.42
C ILE A 305 12.88 -8.61 -43.67
N GLY A 306 12.41 -8.40 -42.43
CA GLY A 306 12.77 -7.22 -41.63
C GLY A 306 12.16 -5.91 -42.11
N ARG A 307 10.95 -5.96 -42.70
CA ARG A 307 10.29 -4.81 -43.34
C ARG A 307 9.05 -4.37 -42.57
N VAL A 308 8.95 -3.08 -42.28
CA VAL A 308 7.73 -2.46 -41.74
C VAL A 308 6.92 -1.89 -42.88
N PHE A 309 5.62 -2.20 -42.89
CA PHE A 309 4.59 -1.59 -43.72
C PHE A 309 3.71 -0.72 -42.82
N ILE A 310 3.46 0.53 -43.18
CA ILE A 310 2.75 1.49 -42.33
C ILE A 310 1.78 2.34 -43.13
N ARG A 311 0.63 2.62 -42.54
CA ARG A 311 -0.36 3.57 -43.06
C ARG A 311 -0.72 4.52 -41.93
N LEU A 312 -0.14 5.72 -41.93
CA LEU A 312 -0.38 6.68 -40.85
C LEU A 312 -1.80 7.25 -40.93
N GLU A 313 -2.28 7.80 -39.82
CA GLU A 313 -3.57 8.49 -39.79
C GLU A 313 -3.63 9.63 -40.82
N GLY A 314 -4.82 9.81 -41.42
CA GLY A 314 -5.02 10.77 -42.50
C GLY A 314 -4.22 10.46 -43.76
N ASP A 315 -3.72 9.23 -43.92
CA ASP A 315 -2.86 8.80 -45.02
C ASP A 315 -1.58 9.65 -45.16
N LYS A 316 -1.09 10.15 -44.03
CA LYS A 316 0.10 11.01 -43.94
C LYS A 316 1.37 10.29 -44.43
N ASP A 317 2.23 11.03 -45.12
CA ASP A 317 3.56 10.57 -45.52
C ASP A 317 4.47 10.42 -44.28
N PRO A 318 4.96 9.21 -43.95
CA PRO A 318 5.82 8.96 -42.80
C PRO A 318 7.19 9.64 -42.90
N ASN A 319 7.61 10.13 -44.07
CA ASN A 319 8.82 10.95 -44.21
C ASN A 319 8.69 12.35 -43.59
N THR A 320 7.46 12.78 -43.24
CA THR A 320 7.19 14.10 -42.64
C THR A 320 7.19 14.08 -41.11
N THR A 321 7.51 12.93 -40.50
CA THR A 321 7.44 12.72 -39.05
C THR A 321 8.53 11.76 -38.58
N THR A 322 8.67 11.62 -37.25
CA THR A 322 9.57 10.64 -36.65
C THR A 322 8.79 9.40 -36.27
N ILE A 323 9.24 8.25 -36.76
CA ILE A 323 8.71 6.94 -36.38
C ILE A 323 9.74 6.24 -35.49
N GLU A 324 9.30 5.76 -34.33
CA GLU A 324 10.08 4.94 -33.41
C GLU A 324 9.56 3.51 -33.44
N VAL A 325 10.46 2.56 -33.69
CA VAL A 325 10.15 1.13 -33.71
C VAL A 325 10.84 0.48 -32.53
N ALA A 326 10.07 -0.01 -31.56
CA ALA A 326 10.64 -0.66 -30.37
C ALA A 326 11.43 -1.91 -30.78
N SER A 327 12.57 -2.14 -30.13
CA SER A 327 13.51 -3.22 -30.45
C SER A 327 13.92 -4.00 -29.20
N LYS A 328 14.19 -3.29 -28.09
CA LYS A 328 14.69 -3.87 -26.84
C LYS A 328 13.54 -4.14 -25.87
N SER A 329 13.76 -5.07 -24.96
CA SER A 329 12.79 -5.42 -23.91
C SER A 329 13.19 -4.89 -22.53
N ASN A 330 14.50 -4.89 -22.21
CA ASN A 330 15.08 -4.40 -20.97
C ASN A 330 16.10 -3.27 -21.23
N LEU A 331 16.07 -2.22 -20.40
CA LEU A 331 16.96 -1.06 -20.50
C LEU A 331 17.90 -0.90 -19.31
N ILE A 332 17.47 -1.31 -18.12
CA ILE A 332 18.29 -1.27 -16.91
C ILE A 332 18.19 -2.60 -16.17
N SER A 333 19.34 -3.19 -15.86
CA SER A 333 19.48 -4.40 -15.05
C SER A 333 20.31 -4.12 -13.80
N ILE A 334 19.75 -4.41 -12.62
CA ILE A 334 20.38 -4.25 -11.31
C ILE A 334 20.32 -5.59 -10.59
N SER A 335 21.47 -6.23 -10.41
CA SER A 335 21.54 -7.56 -9.78
C SER A 335 22.55 -7.59 -8.63
N GLY A 336 22.06 -7.95 -7.43
CA GLY A 336 22.87 -7.99 -6.22
C GLY A 336 23.52 -6.64 -5.89
N LYS A 337 22.80 -5.52 -6.07
CA LYS A 337 23.29 -4.17 -5.77
C LYS A 337 22.39 -3.47 -4.76
N SER A 338 22.90 -2.39 -4.20
CA SER A 338 22.15 -1.60 -3.22
C SER A 338 22.43 -0.11 -3.26
N ASN A 339 21.52 0.65 -2.65
CA ASN A 339 21.61 2.12 -2.53
C ASN A 339 21.72 2.79 -3.90
N ILE A 340 20.70 2.60 -4.74
CA ILE A 340 20.62 3.21 -6.08
C ILE A 340 19.32 4.00 -6.16
N GLU A 341 19.40 5.22 -6.68
CA GLU A 341 18.24 6.07 -6.97
C GLU A 341 18.16 6.33 -8.48
N ILE A 342 16.99 6.10 -9.07
CA ILE A 342 16.65 6.48 -10.44
C ILE A 342 15.53 7.51 -10.35
N SER A 343 15.75 8.72 -10.88
CA SER A 343 14.75 9.79 -10.75
C SER A 343 14.73 10.82 -11.86
N GLY A 344 13.53 11.30 -12.23
CA GLY A 344 13.38 12.38 -13.23
C GLY A 344 13.77 11.96 -14.64
N LEU A 345 13.56 10.68 -15.00
CA LEU A 345 13.86 10.12 -16.32
C LEU A 345 12.59 9.62 -17.01
N THR A 346 12.59 9.68 -18.34
CA THR A 346 11.54 9.09 -19.19
C THR A 346 12.04 7.80 -19.83
N PHE A 347 11.24 6.73 -19.77
CA PHE A 347 11.49 5.44 -20.41
C PHE A 347 10.46 5.20 -21.52
N GLY A 348 10.97 4.82 -22.70
CA GLY A 348 10.19 4.46 -23.89
C GLY A 348 11.02 3.50 -24.74
N PHE A 349 10.68 3.25 -25.99
CA PHE A 349 9.69 2.22 -26.27
C PHE A 349 10.35 0.84 -26.15
N THR A 350 9.74 -0.09 -25.42
CA THR A 350 10.24 -1.47 -25.30
C THR A 350 9.22 -2.47 -25.83
N THR A 351 9.67 -3.62 -26.33
CA THR A 351 8.81 -4.65 -26.91
C THR A 351 9.24 -6.05 -26.51
N TYR A 352 8.26 -6.94 -26.43
CA TYR A 352 8.44 -8.38 -26.35
C TYR A 352 7.14 -9.06 -26.75
N ASP A 353 7.20 -10.21 -27.43
CA ASP A 353 5.99 -10.79 -28.04
C ASP A 353 5.86 -12.30 -27.83
N ASN A 354 6.72 -12.91 -27.00
CA ASN A 354 6.59 -14.32 -26.66
C ASN A 354 5.65 -14.49 -25.47
N VAL A 355 4.74 -15.46 -25.57
CA VAL A 355 3.83 -15.84 -24.47
C VAL A 355 4.64 -16.34 -23.28
N ARG A 356 4.39 -15.79 -22.09
CA ARG A 356 5.02 -16.23 -20.84
C ARG A 356 4.15 -17.25 -20.10
N TYR A 357 4.75 -18.02 -19.20
CA TYR A 357 4.06 -19.03 -18.40
C TYR A 357 3.87 -18.54 -16.96
N GLY A 358 4.95 -18.16 -16.27
CA GLY A 358 4.86 -17.65 -14.91
C GLY A 358 4.58 -16.14 -14.83
N THR A 359 4.11 -15.71 -13.66
CA THR A 359 4.24 -14.30 -13.21
C THR A 359 5.70 -13.96 -12.92
N SER A 360 6.55 -14.93 -12.57
CA SER A 360 8.01 -14.79 -12.46
C SER A 360 8.71 -14.41 -13.76
N ASP A 361 8.07 -14.66 -14.91
CA ASP A 361 8.67 -14.57 -16.24
C ASP A 361 8.39 -13.22 -16.90
N GLY A 362 8.01 -12.21 -16.11
CA GLY A 362 7.76 -10.86 -16.61
C GLY A 362 8.95 -10.28 -17.36
N VAL A 363 8.68 -9.49 -18.40
CA VAL A 363 9.72 -8.86 -19.24
C VAL A 363 9.70 -7.33 -19.04
N PRO A 364 10.57 -6.80 -18.16
CA PRO A 364 10.53 -5.41 -17.70
C PRO A 364 11.54 -4.51 -18.42
N THR A 365 11.26 -3.21 -18.37
CA THR A 365 12.19 -2.14 -18.75
C THR A 365 13.30 -1.98 -17.72
N ILE A 366 12.96 -2.03 -16.43
CA ILE A 366 13.89 -2.03 -15.30
C ILE A 366 13.76 -3.35 -14.54
N LYS A 367 14.85 -4.12 -14.48
CA LYS A 367 14.91 -5.41 -13.78
C LYS A 367 15.78 -5.29 -12.53
N LEU A 368 15.21 -5.66 -11.39
CA LEU A 368 15.89 -5.76 -10.11
C LEU A 368 15.93 -7.24 -9.68
N ASP A 369 17.11 -7.79 -9.47
CA ASP A 369 17.27 -9.16 -8.93
C ASP A 369 18.08 -9.08 -7.62
N ASN A 370 17.53 -9.59 -6.51
CA ASN A 370 18.17 -9.68 -5.20
C ASN A 370 18.86 -8.36 -4.77
N SER A 371 18.19 -7.23 -4.97
CA SER A 371 18.75 -5.88 -4.75
C SER A 371 17.96 -5.14 -3.67
N SER A 372 18.61 -4.25 -2.92
CA SER A 372 18.02 -3.59 -1.73
C SER A 372 18.30 -2.10 -1.68
N ASN A 373 17.46 -1.32 -0.99
CA ASN A 373 17.56 0.13 -0.90
C ASN A 373 17.58 0.79 -2.30
N ILE A 374 16.60 0.41 -3.13
CA ILE A 374 16.45 0.95 -4.50
C ILE A 374 15.26 1.91 -4.50
N VAL A 375 15.46 3.10 -5.04
CA VAL A 375 14.43 4.13 -5.16
C VAL A 375 14.24 4.46 -6.63
N ILE A 376 13.03 4.29 -7.15
CA ILE A 376 12.64 4.73 -8.50
C ILE A 376 11.50 5.73 -8.33
N LYS A 377 11.76 7.01 -8.64
CA LYS A 377 10.81 8.08 -8.36
C LYS A 377 10.73 9.16 -9.42
N ASN A 378 9.55 9.78 -9.56
CA ASN A 378 9.35 10.86 -10.51
C ASN A 378 9.80 10.50 -11.95
N CYS A 379 9.67 9.23 -12.32
CA CYS A 379 9.97 8.77 -13.67
C CYS A 379 8.68 8.66 -14.49
N LYS A 380 8.82 8.81 -15.81
CA LYS A 380 7.74 8.57 -16.76
C LYS A 380 8.03 7.30 -17.56
N PHE A 381 7.04 6.43 -17.69
CA PHE A 381 7.09 5.19 -18.45
C PHE A 381 6.00 5.25 -19.50
N GLN A 382 6.35 5.06 -20.77
CA GLN A 382 5.38 5.18 -21.87
C GLN A 382 5.61 4.12 -22.93
N TYR A 383 4.52 3.43 -23.33
CA TYR A 383 4.52 2.47 -24.44
C TYR A 383 5.62 1.39 -24.28
N LEU A 384 5.53 0.64 -23.18
CA LEU A 384 6.50 -0.37 -22.81
C LEU A 384 5.83 -1.75 -22.76
N ASN A 385 6.64 -2.81 -22.87
CA ASN A 385 6.12 -4.14 -22.57
C ASN A 385 5.78 -4.28 -21.07
N GLY A 386 6.74 -3.99 -20.20
CA GLY A 386 6.52 -3.87 -18.75
C GLY A 386 7.49 -2.86 -18.15
N ALA A 387 7.12 -2.23 -17.03
CA ALA A 387 7.91 -1.15 -16.45
C ALA A 387 8.99 -1.69 -15.48
N ILE A 388 8.59 -2.16 -14.29
CA ILE A 388 9.51 -2.53 -13.21
C ILE A 388 9.22 -3.97 -12.74
N LEU A 389 10.25 -4.80 -12.70
CA LEU A 389 10.21 -6.13 -12.07
C LEU A 389 11.25 -6.20 -10.96
N ALA A 390 10.86 -6.70 -9.79
CA ALA A 390 11.79 -7.04 -8.72
C ALA A 390 11.63 -8.51 -8.30
N ASN A 391 12.73 -9.27 -8.37
CA ASN A 391 12.77 -10.67 -7.95
C ASN A 391 13.70 -10.89 -6.76
N GLY A 392 13.37 -11.93 -5.98
CA GLY A 392 14.21 -12.40 -4.88
C GLY A 392 14.04 -11.59 -3.61
N THR A 393 14.97 -11.73 -2.66
CA THR A 393 14.80 -11.30 -1.26
C THR A 393 15.23 -9.86 -0.99
N GLY A 394 15.10 -8.98 -1.99
CA GLY A 394 15.42 -7.56 -1.87
C GLY A 394 14.59 -6.86 -0.79
N LYS A 395 15.15 -5.83 -0.15
CA LYS A 395 14.49 -5.05 0.92
C LYS A 395 14.54 -3.55 0.65
N ASN A 396 13.60 -2.80 1.20
CA ASN A 396 13.51 -1.35 1.08
C ASN A 396 13.47 -0.89 -0.39
N LEU A 397 12.54 -1.47 -1.16
CA LEU A 397 12.28 -1.02 -2.52
C LEU A 397 11.20 0.06 -2.50
N VAL A 398 11.48 1.21 -3.12
CA VAL A 398 10.55 2.34 -3.16
C VAL A 398 10.26 2.72 -4.60
N PHE A 399 9.00 2.58 -5.00
CA PHE A 399 8.50 2.99 -6.33
C PHE A 399 7.46 4.08 -6.12
N THR A 400 7.84 5.35 -6.36
CA THR A 400 7.00 6.47 -5.96
C THR A 400 6.89 7.62 -6.94
N ASP A 401 5.73 8.27 -7.02
CA ASP A 401 5.52 9.47 -7.84
C ASP A 401 5.80 9.25 -9.34
N ASN A 402 5.67 8.02 -9.83
CA ASN A 402 5.91 7.68 -11.24
C ASN A 402 4.61 7.77 -12.06
N GLU A 403 4.74 8.15 -13.33
CA GLU A 403 3.65 8.11 -14.31
C GLU A 403 3.90 6.97 -15.29
N MET A 404 2.97 6.02 -15.43
CA MET A 404 3.11 4.83 -16.26
C MET A 404 1.92 4.68 -17.20
N ASN A 405 2.12 4.98 -18.48
CA ASN A 405 1.05 5.02 -19.47
C ASN A 405 1.30 4.00 -20.58
N PHE A 406 0.29 3.20 -20.91
CA PHE A 406 0.33 2.21 -21.98
C PHE A 406 1.38 1.11 -21.74
N MET A 407 1.14 0.30 -20.70
CA MET A 407 1.93 -0.89 -20.42
C MET A 407 1.25 -2.09 -21.08
N ASP A 408 1.95 -2.83 -21.94
CA ASP A 408 1.34 -3.96 -22.63
C ASP A 408 1.08 -5.14 -21.69
N ASP A 409 1.91 -5.39 -20.67
CA ASP A 409 1.81 -6.52 -19.73
C ASP A 409 1.58 -6.08 -18.27
N PHE A 410 2.55 -5.39 -17.65
CA PHE A 410 2.46 -4.94 -16.25
C PHE A 410 3.20 -3.63 -16.01
N SER A 411 2.80 -2.90 -14.97
CA SER A 411 3.49 -1.69 -14.53
C SER A 411 4.55 -2.02 -13.48
N ILE A 412 4.18 -2.71 -12.39
CA ILE A 412 5.09 -3.12 -11.31
C ILE A 412 4.80 -4.56 -10.91
N LEU A 413 5.81 -5.43 -10.95
CA LEU A 413 5.69 -6.84 -10.58
C LEU A 413 6.76 -7.25 -9.57
N LEU A 414 6.36 -7.87 -8.46
CA LEU A 414 7.23 -8.15 -7.32
C LEU A 414 7.17 -9.63 -6.91
N ASN A 415 8.27 -10.36 -7.13
CA ASN A 415 8.35 -11.79 -6.84
C ASN A 415 9.30 -12.04 -5.67
N GLY A 416 8.77 -11.89 -4.44
CA GLY A 416 9.46 -12.22 -3.19
C GLY A 416 10.24 -11.14 -2.44
N PRO A 417 10.30 -9.83 -2.80
CA PRO A 417 10.96 -8.85 -1.94
C PRO A 417 10.21 -8.69 -0.60
N ASP A 418 10.94 -8.50 0.49
CA ASP A 418 10.38 -8.53 1.85
C ASP A 418 9.75 -7.19 2.28
N GLU A 419 10.29 -6.07 1.81
CA GLU A 419 9.95 -4.71 2.28
C GLU A 419 9.83 -3.75 1.08
N VAL A 420 8.60 -3.30 0.81
CA VAL A 420 8.29 -2.48 -0.37
C VAL A 420 7.34 -1.32 -0.05
N SER A 421 7.60 -0.16 -0.63
CA SER A 421 6.69 0.99 -0.66
C SER A 421 6.35 1.37 -2.10
N ILE A 422 5.07 1.30 -2.45
CA ILE A 422 4.53 1.66 -3.77
C ILE A 422 3.59 2.85 -3.58
N LEU A 423 4.12 4.05 -3.75
CA LEU A 423 3.47 5.27 -3.28
C LEU A 423 3.19 6.24 -4.42
N ARG A 424 1.94 6.64 -4.62
CA ARG A 424 1.58 7.77 -5.49
C ARG A 424 1.99 7.59 -6.94
N ASN A 425 1.84 6.39 -7.50
CA ASN A 425 2.04 6.18 -8.93
C ASN A 425 0.72 6.43 -9.68
N LYS A 426 0.81 7.01 -10.88
CA LYS A 426 -0.32 7.13 -11.80
C LYS A 426 -0.14 6.14 -12.92
N ILE A 427 -1.13 5.28 -13.12
CA ILE A 427 -1.13 4.25 -14.15
C ILE A 427 -2.33 4.44 -15.06
N PHE A 428 -2.11 4.51 -16.36
CA PHE A 428 -3.16 4.57 -17.36
C PHE A 428 -2.94 3.50 -18.43
N GLU A 429 -3.98 2.70 -18.66
CA GLU A 429 -4.04 1.66 -19.67
C GLU A 429 -2.92 0.58 -19.55
N ASN A 430 -3.22 -0.46 -18.78
CA ASN A 430 -2.32 -1.58 -18.49
C ASN A 430 -2.89 -2.92 -18.95
N GLY A 431 -2.06 -3.73 -19.60
CA GLY A 431 -2.34 -5.13 -19.89
C GLY A 431 -3.00 -5.39 -21.24
N THR A 432 -3.13 -4.35 -22.08
CA THR A 432 -3.85 -4.43 -23.38
C THR A 432 -3.35 -5.51 -24.32
N ARG A 433 -2.05 -5.85 -24.22
CA ARG A 433 -1.35 -6.77 -25.11
C ARG A 433 -0.38 -7.64 -24.30
N HIS A 434 -0.88 -8.16 -23.19
CA HIS A 434 -0.10 -8.87 -22.18
C HIS A 434 0.50 -10.18 -22.71
N LEU A 435 1.44 -10.74 -21.94
CA LEU A 435 2.15 -11.95 -22.35
C LEU A 435 1.58 -13.22 -21.70
N GLY A 436 0.71 -13.08 -20.70
CA GLY A 436 0.10 -14.18 -19.94
C GLY A 436 -0.91 -15.03 -20.73
N ARG A 437 -1.31 -16.16 -20.14
CA ARG A 437 -2.26 -17.14 -20.68
C ARG A 437 -3.58 -17.15 -19.91
N TRP A 438 -4.43 -18.15 -20.15
CA TRP A 438 -5.77 -18.31 -19.57
C TRP A 438 -5.89 -18.15 -18.03
N TYR A 439 -4.82 -18.35 -17.24
CA TYR A 439 -4.81 -18.17 -15.77
C TYR A 439 -4.14 -16.86 -15.29
N SER A 440 -3.71 -15.99 -16.19
CA SER A 440 -3.02 -14.76 -15.83
C SER A 440 -4.02 -13.70 -15.37
N SER A 441 -3.83 -13.12 -14.20
CA SER A 441 -4.70 -12.06 -13.70
C SER A 441 -4.44 -10.66 -14.30
N ILE A 442 -3.44 -10.55 -15.21
CA ILE A 442 -3.03 -9.33 -15.94
C ILE A 442 -2.90 -8.08 -15.03
N PRO A 443 -2.09 -8.13 -13.96
CA PRO A 443 -2.09 -7.06 -12.96
C PRO A 443 -1.37 -5.81 -13.47
N ALA A 444 -1.86 -4.62 -13.08
CA ALA A 444 -1.08 -3.40 -13.16
C ALA A 444 0.05 -3.39 -12.11
N ILE A 445 -0.31 -3.64 -10.85
CA ILE A 445 0.65 -3.81 -9.75
C ILE A 445 0.37 -5.13 -9.04
N ALA A 446 1.38 -5.99 -8.92
CA ALA A 446 1.26 -7.22 -8.14
C ALA A 446 2.51 -7.57 -7.34
N GLY A 447 2.31 -8.27 -6.22
CA GLY A 447 3.44 -8.74 -5.44
C GLY A 447 3.15 -9.79 -4.35
N ASN A 448 4.15 -10.62 -4.07
CA ASN A 448 4.18 -11.49 -2.89
C ASN A 448 5.03 -10.83 -1.81
N LEU A 449 4.41 -10.41 -0.70
CA LEU A 449 4.99 -9.52 0.30
C LEU A 449 4.81 -10.05 1.73
N THR A 450 5.74 -9.65 2.60
CA THR A 450 5.56 -9.77 4.06
C THR A 450 5.37 -8.41 4.70
N VAL A 451 6.08 -7.38 4.21
CA VAL A 451 5.91 -5.99 4.63
C VAL A 451 5.73 -5.10 3.39
N GLY A 452 4.60 -4.39 3.34
CA GLY A 452 4.27 -3.56 2.19
C GLY A 452 3.40 -2.36 2.54
N GLU A 453 3.71 -1.20 1.96
CA GLU A 453 2.81 -0.04 1.91
C GLU A 453 2.50 0.30 0.46
N ILE A 454 1.22 0.21 0.10
CA ILE A 454 0.71 0.46 -1.24
C ILE A 454 -0.33 1.55 -1.12
N ALA A 455 0.04 2.78 -1.49
CA ALA A 455 -0.81 3.91 -1.19
C ALA A 455 -0.76 5.06 -2.18
N GLY A 456 -1.89 5.74 -2.37
CA GLY A 456 -1.96 6.91 -3.25
C GLY A 456 -1.90 6.59 -4.74
N ASN A 457 -1.93 5.31 -5.14
CA ASN A 457 -1.83 4.94 -6.55
C ASN A 457 -3.18 5.17 -7.25
N ILE A 458 -3.14 5.87 -8.38
CA ILE A 458 -4.33 6.15 -9.21
C ILE A 458 -4.18 5.36 -10.50
N ILE A 459 -5.02 4.35 -10.65
CA ILE A 459 -4.96 3.36 -11.72
C ILE A 459 -6.26 3.41 -12.50
N GLU A 460 -6.17 3.62 -13.81
CA GLU A 460 -7.32 3.73 -14.69
C GLU A 460 -7.12 2.89 -15.95
N HIS A 461 -8.15 2.13 -16.31
CA HIS A 461 -8.15 1.16 -17.42
C HIS A 461 -7.11 0.06 -17.24
N THR A 462 -7.56 -1.07 -16.70
CA THR A 462 -6.71 -2.26 -16.58
C THR A 462 -7.43 -3.49 -17.13
N TRP A 463 -6.73 -4.25 -17.95
CA TRP A 463 -7.27 -5.49 -18.52
C TRP A 463 -7.43 -6.58 -17.46
N GLY A 464 -6.64 -6.51 -16.40
CA GLY A 464 -6.76 -7.36 -15.22
C GLY A 464 -6.88 -6.55 -13.94
N ASN A 465 -6.28 -7.05 -12.85
CA ASN A 465 -6.28 -6.37 -11.56
C ASN A 465 -5.67 -4.97 -11.66
N GLY A 466 -6.18 -4.02 -10.88
CA GLY A 466 -5.42 -2.83 -10.55
C GLY A 466 -4.29 -3.18 -9.58
N LEU A 467 -4.67 -3.77 -8.45
CA LEU A 467 -3.76 -4.20 -7.38
C LEU A 467 -4.00 -5.67 -7.05
N ASN A 468 -2.95 -6.48 -6.96
CA ASN A 468 -3.03 -7.90 -6.56
C ASN A 468 -1.85 -8.31 -5.66
N PHE A 469 -2.10 -8.51 -4.37
CA PHE A 469 -1.04 -8.82 -3.41
C PHE A 469 -1.29 -10.09 -2.62
N PHE A 470 -0.25 -10.92 -2.50
CA PHE A 470 -0.21 -12.08 -1.62
C PHE A 470 0.60 -11.76 -0.37
N TRP A 471 0.01 -12.05 0.79
CA TRP A 471 0.62 -11.73 2.08
C TRP A 471 1.08 -12.97 2.84
N GLY A 472 2.34 -12.96 3.27
CA GLY A 472 2.90 -14.05 4.06
C GLY A 472 3.45 -15.18 3.19
N LYS A 473 2.79 -16.35 3.21
CA LYS A 473 3.25 -17.54 2.48
C LYS A 473 2.15 -18.10 1.58
N ALA A 474 2.58 -18.81 0.54
CA ALA A 474 1.68 -19.50 -0.37
C ALA A 474 0.98 -20.69 0.31
N ASP A 475 -0.17 -21.08 -0.23
CA ASP A 475 -0.84 -22.31 0.16
C ASP A 475 0.07 -23.53 -0.04
N GLY A 476 -0.01 -24.49 0.89
CA GLY A 476 0.83 -25.68 0.92
C GLY A 476 2.25 -25.46 1.48
N ALA A 477 2.66 -24.22 1.79
CA ALA A 477 3.99 -23.95 2.33
C ALA A 477 4.10 -24.30 3.83
N SER A 478 5.15 -25.02 4.23
CA SER A 478 5.44 -25.39 5.62
C SER A 478 6.35 -24.40 6.36
N THR A 479 6.70 -23.27 5.73
CA THR A 479 7.53 -22.23 6.34
C THR A 479 6.76 -21.47 7.43
N THR A 480 7.47 -20.94 8.42
CA THR A 480 6.94 -19.99 9.41
C THR A 480 7.22 -18.56 8.93
N VAL A 481 6.19 -17.73 8.86
CA VAL A 481 6.31 -16.28 8.59
C VAL A 481 5.85 -15.54 9.84
N PRO A 482 6.78 -15.15 10.72
CA PRO A 482 6.44 -14.65 12.05
C PRO A 482 5.95 -13.21 12.05
N PHE A 483 6.12 -12.46 10.96
CA PHE A 483 5.72 -11.06 10.90
C PHE A 483 5.19 -10.69 9.53
N ILE A 484 4.02 -10.06 9.52
CA ILE A 484 3.37 -9.51 8.33
C ILE A 484 2.82 -8.14 8.68
N ARG A 485 2.98 -7.17 7.77
CA ARG A 485 2.34 -5.85 7.83
C ARG A 485 2.02 -5.40 6.41
N GLY A 486 0.74 -5.39 6.06
CA GLY A 486 0.26 -4.78 4.83
C GLY A 486 -0.54 -3.52 5.10
N LEU A 487 -0.16 -2.41 4.47
CA LEU A 487 -0.90 -1.15 4.46
C LEU A 487 -1.33 -0.86 3.01
N VAL A 488 -2.62 -0.94 2.71
CA VAL A 488 -3.17 -0.68 1.37
C VAL A 488 -4.19 0.46 1.48
N HIS A 489 -3.82 1.69 1.11
CA HIS A 489 -4.68 2.83 1.40
C HIS A 489 -4.60 4.04 0.45
N HIS A 490 -5.69 4.80 0.34
CA HIS A 490 -5.79 5.94 -0.60
C HIS A 490 -5.50 5.56 -2.06
N ASN A 491 -5.74 4.32 -2.48
CA ASN A 491 -5.62 3.93 -3.88
C ASN A 491 -6.97 4.09 -4.58
N LYS A 492 -6.94 4.44 -5.87
CA LYS A 492 -8.10 4.41 -6.74
C LYS A 492 -7.83 3.49 -7.92
N VAL A 493 -8.71 2.52 -8.13
CA VAL A 493 -8.73 1.66 -9.32
C VAL A 493 -10.05 1.86 -10.03
N SER A 494 -10.00 2.30 -11.29
CA SER A 494 -11.19 2.54 -12.12
C SER A 494 -11.11 1.74 -13.42
N HIS A 495 -12.23 1.11 -13.82
CA HIS A 495 -12.37 0.34 -15.07
C HIS A 495 -11.37 -0.83 -15.17
N SER A 496 -11.32 -1.66 -14.14
CA SER A 496 -10.45 -2.85 -14.08
C SER A 496 -11.14 -4.12 -14.57
N LEU A 497 -10.35 -5.18 -14.75
CA LEU A 497 -10.78 -6.53 -15.13
C LEU A 497 -11.32 -6.66 -16.57
N GLN A 498 -11.00 -5.71 -17.45
CA GLN A 498 -11.64 -5.62 -18.75
C GLN A 498 -11.41 -6.82 -19.70
N GLY A 499 -10.44 -7.68 -19.42
CA GLY A 499 -10.14 -8.88 -20.18
C GLY A 499 -9.92 -10.14 -19.33
N VAL A 500 -10.37 -10.14 -18.08
CA VAL A 500 -10.34 -11.31 -17.18
C VAL A 500 -11.66 -11.42 -16.43
N ASN A 501 -11.86 -12.47 -15.65
CA ASN A 501 -13.02 -12.68 -14.80
C ASN A 501 -12.61 -13.41 -13.50
N ASP A 502 -13.43 -13.35 -12.45
CA ASP A 502 -13.14 -13.98 -11.14
C ASP A 502 -11.83 -13.49 -10.50
N TYR A 503 -11.71 -12.15 -10.46
CA TYR A 503 -10.59 -11.40 -9.91
C TYR A 503 -11.08 -10.08 -9.29
N GLY A 504 -10.20 -9.40 -8.57
CA GLY A 504 -10.45 -8.15 -7.86
C GLY A 504 -9.90 -6.90 -8.58
N GLY A 505 -10.62 -5.78 -8.55
CA GLY A 505 -10.02 -4.48 -8.86
C GLY A 505 -8.87 -4.17 -7.90
N ILE A 506 -9.14 -4.35 -6.61
CA ILE A 506 -8.15 -4.42 -5.52
C ILE A 506 -8.26 -5.80 -4.88
N GLU A 507 -7.20 -6.58 -4.97
CA GLU A 507 -7.18 -7.99 -4.57
C GLU A 507 -6.09 -8.25 -3.52
N SER A 508 -6.47 -8.98 -2.46
CA SER A 508 -5.63 -9.33 -1.32
C SER A 508 -5.73 -10.82 -1.07
N TRP A 509 -4.59 -11.51 -1.00
CA TRP A 509 -4.51 -12.94 -0.75
C TRP A 509 -3.86 -13.25 0.59
N GLN A 510 -4.28 -14.36 1.20
CA GLN A 510 -3.69 -14.95 2.41
C GLN A 510 -3.87 -14.05 3.66
N GLY A 511 -2.87 -14.03 4.54
CA GLY A 511 -3.07 -13.71 5.95
C GLY A 511 -2.26 -12.50 6.46
N GLY A 512 -2.84 -11.81 7.42
CA GLY A 512 -2.39 -10.55 7.98
C GLY A 512 -1.95 -10.59 9.44
N PRO A 513 -1.82 -9.42 10.09
CA PRO A 513 -2.71 -8.27 9.89
C PRO A 513 -2.40 -7.43 8.63
N ILE A 514 -3.44 -7.25 7.80
CA ILE A 514 -3.45 -6.38 6.61
C ILE A 514 -4.55 -5.32 6.78
N TYR A 515 -4.22 -4.06 6.51
CA TYR A 515 -5.16 -2.94 6.60
C TYR A 515 -5.43 -2.37 5.21
N THR A 516 -6.66 -2.54 4.73
CA THR A 516 -7.13 -2.05 3.43
C THR A 516 -8.14 -0.93 3.67
N TYR A 517 -7.72 0.33 3.56
CA TYR A 517 -8.57 1.45 3.97
C TYR A 517 -8.52 2.69 3.09
N ASN A 518 -9.61 3.46 3.08
CA ASN A 518 -9.71 4.70 2.29
C ASN A 518 -9.41 4.49 0.80
N ASN A 519 -9.70 3.31 0.23
CA ASN A 519 -9.51 3.03 -1.19
C ASN A 519 -10.82 3.16 -1.96
N ILE A 520 -10.70 3.37 -3.27
CA ILE A 520 -11.81 3.36 -4.22
C ILE A 520 -11.59 2.27 -5.25
N SER A 521 -12.63 1.45 -5.47
CA SER A 521 -12.72 0.55 -6.60
C SER A 521 -13.99 0.86 -7.39
N GLU A 522 -13.81 1.34 -8.63
CA GLU A 522 -14.88 1.78 -9.51
C GLU A 522 -14.91 0.91 -10.78
N ASP A 523 -16.11 0.45 -11.12
CA ASP A 523 -16.38 -0.24 -12.37
C ASP A 523 -15.46 -1.43 -12.67
N ALA A 524 -15.19 -2.27 -11.67
CA ALA A 524 -14.51 -3.55 -11.86
C ALA A 524 -15.44 -4.54 -12.57
N GLN A 525 -15.19 -4.81 -13.85
CA GLN A 525 -16.05 -5.60 -14.72
C GLN A 525 -15.28 -6.79 -15.29
N GLY A 526 -15.39 -7.95 -14.64
CA GLY A 526 -14.86 -9.20 -15.17
C GLY A 526 -15.85 -9.82 -16.15
N TRP A 527 -15.54 -9.85 -17.45
CA TRP A 527 -16.52 -10.27 -18.47
C TRP A 527 -16.43 -11.76 -18.80
N HIS A 528 -17.55 -12.47 -18.72
CA HIS A 528 -17.67 -13.86 -19.20
C HIS A 528 -18.74 -13.96 -20.29
N TYR A 529 -18.39 -14.57 -21.42
CA TYR A 529 -19.30 -14.82 -22.55
C TYR A 529 -19.45 -16.35 -22.69
N ASN A 530 -20.68 -16.86 -22.84
CA ASN A 530 -21.05 -18.28 -23.07
C ASN A 530 -21.44 -19.17 -21.85
N TRP A 531 -22.44 -18.79 -21.04
CA TRP A 531 -23.15 -19.73 -20.12
C TRP A 531 -24.65 -19.91 -20.44
N GLY A 532 -25.07 -19.61 -21.66
CA GLY A 532 -26.49 -19.78 -22.07
C GLY A 532 -27.49 -18.83 -21.39
N THR A 533 -27.02 -17.82 -20.65
CA THR A 533 -27.81 -16.78 -19.98
C THR A 533 -27.25 -15.37 -20.28
N GLN A 534 -27.92 -14.32 -19.78
CA GLN A 534 -27.50 -12.92 -19.88
C GLN A 534 -26.03 -12.75 -19.43
N VAL A 535 -25.26 -11.86 -20.07
CA VAL A 535 -23.88 -11.54 -19.65
C VAL A 535 -23.87 -11.06 -18.20
N VAL A 536 -23.17 -11.78 -17.34
CA VAL A 536 -22.95 -11.47 -15.91
C VAL A 536 -21.45 -11.33 -15.68
N SER A 537 -21.09 -10.37 -14.84
CA SER A 537 -19.71 -10.19 -14.39
C SER A 537 -19.41 -10.91 -13.08
N LEU A 538 -18.29 -11.62 -12.99
CA LEU A 538 -17.66 -12.03 -11.72
C LEU A 538 -16.44 -11.15 -11.43
N GLY A 539 -16.51 -9.87 -11.80
CA GLY A 539 -15.51 -8.88 -11.39
C GLY A 539 -15.86 -8.30 -10.03
N TYR A 540 -14.96 -8.49 -9.08
CA TYR A 540 -15.14 -8.00 -7.72
C TYR A 540 -14.40 -6.67 -7.55
N PRO A 541 -15.03 -5.60 -7.05
CA PRO A 541 -14.32 -4.38 -6.72
C PRO A 541 -13.21 -4.59 -5.68
N PHE A 542 -13.52 -5.31 -4.60
CA PHE A 542 -12.54 -5.83 -3.63
C PHE A 542 -12.68 -7.36 -3.50
N TYR A 543 -11.57 -8.06 -3.68
CA TYR A 543 -11.51 -9.52 -3.54
C TYR A 543 -10.46 -9.91 -2.50
N PHE A 544 -10.90 -10.57 -1.43
CA PHE A 544 -10.07 -11.13 -0.38
C PHE A 544 -10.04 -12.68 -0.47
N ASP A 545 -8.99 -13.28 -1.04
CA ASP A 545 -8.91 -14.75 -1.24
C ASP A 545 -7.94 -15.41 -0.25
N GLY A 546 -8.40 -16.42 0.49
CA GLY A 546 -7.68 -16.94 1.66
C GLY A 546 -7.55 -15.86 2.74
N ALA A 547 -8.60 -15.08 2.98
CA ALA A 547 -8.54 -13.85 3.75
C ALA A 547 -8.44 -14.11 5.26
N PHE A 548 -7.24 -14.06 5.84
CA PHE A 548 -7.07 -14.25 7.30
C PHE A 548 -6.63 -12.96 7.96
N LYS A 549 -7.40 -12.45 8.93
CA LYS A 549 -7.07 -11.25 9.71
C LYS A 549 -6.88 -9.99 8.85
N GLN A 550 -7.89 -9.68 8.04
CA GLN A 550 -7.97 -8.47 7.20
C GLN A 550 -8.80 -7.37 7.89
N TYR A 551 -8.32 -6.14 7.90
CA TYR A 551 -9.06 -4.96 8.35
C TYR A 551 -9.38 -4.08 7.15
N ALA A 552 -10.60 -4.18 6.64
CA ALA A 552 -11.10 -3.41 5.50
C ALA A 552 -12.07 -2.32 5.96
N PHE A 553 -11.68 -1.04 5.89
CA PHE A 553 -12.54 0.04 6.39
C PHE A 553 -12.50 1.34 5.60
N ASN A 554 -13.60 2.10 5.66
CA ASN A 554 -13.77 3.37 4.93
C ASN A 554 -13.49 3.27 3.41
N ASN A 555 -13.62 2.09 2.81
CA ASN A 555 -13.47 1.94 1.36
C ASN A 555 -14.78 2.29 0.65
N ILE A 556 -14.67 2.69 -0.62
CA ILE A 556 -15.80 3.05 -1.46
C ILE A 556 -15.80 2.20 -2.73
N VAL A 557 -16.95 1.59 -3.01
CA VAL A 557 -17.21 0.87 -4.25
C VAL A 557 -18.29 1.58 -5.05
N LYS A 558 -18.00 1.83 -6.33
CA LYS A 558 -18.96 2.38 -7.29
C LYS A 558 -19.12 1.44 -8.48
N GLY A 559 -20.25 0.72 -8.50
CA GLY A 559 -20.65 -0.12 -9.62
C GLY A 559 -21.48 0.63 -10.68
N THR A 560 -21.48 0.09 -11.89
CA THR A 560 -22.29 0.55 -13.03
C THR A 560 -23.54 -0.30 -13.25
N GLY A 561 -23.65 -1.46 -12.59
CA GLY A 561 -24.90 -2.23 -12.52
C GLY A 561 -24.74 -3.60 -11.86
N TRP A 562 -25.84 -4.18 -11.36
CA TRP A 562 -25.84 -5.45 -10.62
C TRP A 562 -25.33 -6.65 -11.42
N ASN A 563 -25.49 -6.65 -12.75
CA ASN A 563 -24.96 -7.70 -13.62
C ASN A 563 -23.60 -7.35 -14.23
N LYS A 564 -23.07 -6.16 -13.93
CA LYS A 564 -21.79 -5.64 -14.44
C LYS A 564 -20.69 -5.65 -13.38
N ASN A 565 -21.06 -5.60 -12.10
CA ASN A 565 -20.14 -5.67 -10.98
C ASN A 565 -20.68 -6.67 -9.97
N SER A 566 -19.84 -7.62 -9.58
CA SER A 566 -20.18 -8.67 -8.62
C SER A 566 -20.25 -8.10 -7.18
N ASP A 567 -20.03 -8.92 -6.17
CA ASP A 567 -20.03 -8.50 -4.77
C ASP A 567 -18.95 -7.44 -4.50
N ALA A 568 -19.32 -6.35 -3.83
CA ALA A 568 -18.42 -5.22 -3.59
C ALA A 568 -17.21 -5.61 -2.74
N TYR A 569 -17.45 -6.39 -1.68
CA TYR A 569 -16.44 -6.97 -0.80
C TYR A 569 -16.65 -8.48 -0.77
N PHE A 570 -15.91 -9.19 -1.63
CA PHE A 570 -15.99 -10.63 -1.76
C PHE A 570 -14.86 -11.32 -1.01
N GLN A 571 -15.16 -12.44 -0.35
CA GLN A 571 -14.15 -13.24 0.32
C GLN A 571 -14.24 -14.73 -0.04
N THR A 572 -13.10 -15.35 -0.24
CA THR A 572 -13.01 -16.82 -0.39
C THR A 572 -12.18 -17.35 0.76
N TYR A 573 -12.75 -18.22 1.58
CA TYR A 573 -12.23 -18.58 2.90
C TYR A 573 -12.04 -17.36 3.82
N GLY A 574 -11.81 -17.61 5.12
CA GLY A 574 -11.33 -16.57 6.01
C GLY A 574 -12.00 -16.49 7.36
N TYR A 575 -11.30 -15.85 8.30
CA TYR A 575 -11.75 -15.55 9.65
C TYR A 575 -10.91 -14.39 10.22
N TYR A 576 -11.39 -13.75 11.29
CA TYR A 576 -10.83 -12.51 11.87
C TYR A 576 -10.88 -11.29 10.96
N ASN A 577 -11.72 -11.31 9.92
CA ASN A 577 -11.84 -10.17 9.02
C ASN A 577 -12.81 -9.14 9.60
N MET A 578 -12.44 -7.87 9.52
CA MET A 578 -13.27 -6.73 9.88
C MET A 578 -13.57 -5.88 8.66
N PHE A 579 -14.83 -5.84 8.26
CA PHE A 579 -15.38 -4.97 7.22
C PHE A 579 -16.19 -3.86 7.89
N VAL A 580 -15.61 -2.65 7.99
CA VAL A 580 -16.17 -1.57 8.80
C VAL A 580 -16.32 -0.25 8.03
N HIS A 581 -17.49 0.40 8.11
CA HIS A 581 -17.77 1.69 7.45
C HIS A 581 -17.51 1.73 5.94
N ASN A 582 -17.56 0.59 5.26
CA ASN A 582 -17.39 0.55 3.82
C ASN A 582 -18.68 0.96 3.11
N VAL A 583 -18.55 1.50 1.90
CA VAL A 583 -19.68 1.88 1.04
C VAL A 583 -19.68 0.99 -0.21
N ALA A 584 -20.86 0.53 -0.61
CA ALA A 584 -21.10 -0.12 -1.89
C ALA A 584 -22.30 0.52 -2.60
N TYR A 585 -22.11 0.88 -3.86
CA TYR A 585 -23.17 1.41 -4.71
C TYR A 585 -23.33 0.59 -5.98
N ASN A 586 -24.56 0.16 -6.28
CA ASN A 586 -24.95 -0.38 -7.58
C ASN A 586 -24.13 -1.62 -8.04
N THR A 587 -23.84 -2.51 -7.10
CA THR A 587 -23.19 -3.82 -7.29
C THR A 587 -24.15 -4.98 -7.05
N ALA A 588 -23.75 -6.21 -7.39
CA ALA A 588 -24.55 -7.40 -7.10
C ALA A 588 -24.83 -7.53 -5.59
N SER A 589 -23.80 -7.42 -4.75
CA SER A 589 -23.96 -7.39 -3.29
C SER A 589 -23.08 -6.36 -2.61
N LEU A 590 -23.41 -5.98 -1.37
CA LEU A 590 -22.48 -5.28 -0.49
C LEU A 590 -21.38 -6.24 -0.02
N THR A 591 -21.71 -7.38 0.58
CA THR A 591 -20.74 -8.44 0.90
C THR A 591 -21.10 -9.76 0.25
N GLY A 592 -20.09 -10.56 -0.10
CA GLY A 592 -20.28 -11.91 -0.62
C GLY A 592 -19.16 -12.87 -0.24
N SER A 593 -19.36 -14.17 -0.48
CA SER A 593 -18.29 -15.16 -0.33
C SER A 593 -18.40 -16.33 -1.30
N GLY A 594 -17.35 -17.15 -1.37
CA GLY A 594 -17.40 -18.46 -2.02
C GLY A 594 -18.42 -19.41 -1.38
N ASP A 595 -18.81 -20.45 -2.14
CA ASP A 595 -19.74 -21.52 -1.75
C ASP A 595 -19.02 -22.88 -1.65
N ASN A 596 -19.68 -23.92 -1.14
CA ASN A 596 -19.18 -25.31 -1.12
C ASN A 596 -17.77 -25.48 -0.51
N GLY A 597 -17.55 -24.91 0.68
CA GLY A 597 -16.27 -24.94 1.38
C GLY A 597 -15.36 -23.75 1.11
N GLY A 598 -15.74 -22.80 0.24
CA GLY A 598 -15.05 -21.53 0.03
C GLY A 598 -15.61 -20.35 0.85
N GLY A 599 -16.53 -20.60 1.79
CA GLY A 599 -17.14 -19.55 2.63
C GLY A 599 -16.28 -19.18 3.85
N PRO A 600 -16.56 -18.05 4.53
CA PRO A 600 -15.98 -17.75 5.85
C PRO A 600 -16.45 -18.72 6.94
N ASP A 601 -15.59 -19.03 7.91
CA ASP A 601 -15.93 -19.99 8.96
C ASP A 601 -16.25 -19.34 10.33
N GLY A 602 -16.70 -18.08 10.34
CA GLY A 602 -17.01 -17.34 11.56
C GLY A 602 -15.92 -16.34 11.97
N GLN A 603 -16.14 -15.64 13.09
CA GLN A 603 -15.21 -14.66 13.68
C GLN A 603 -14.95 -13.43 12.80
N ASN A 604 -15.90 -13.07 11.93
CA ASN A 604 -15.82 -11.86 11.13
C ASN A 604 -16.74 -10.77 11.68
N TYR A 605 -16.46 -9.54 11.25
CA TYR A 605 -17.16 -8.35 11.68
C TYR A 605 -17.63 -7.57 10.45
N TYR A 606 -18.93 -7.30 10.38
CA TYR A 606 -19.56 -6.47 9.35
C TYR A 606 -20.32 -5.35 10.04
N LEU A 607 -19.63 -4.22 10.23
CA LEU A 607 -20.06 -3.16 11.12
C LEU A 607 -20.19 -1.82 10.39
N GLY A 608 -21.35 -1.16 10.49
CA GLY A 608 -21.46 0.22 10.03
C GLY A 608 -21.31 0.42 8.51
N ASN A 609 -21.38 -0.64 7.71
CA ASN A 609 -21.25 -0.56 6.25
C ASN A 609 -22.55 -0.02 5.64
N VAL A 610 -22.44 0.60 4.46
CA VAL A 610 -23.58 1.18 3.75
C VAL A 610 -23.69 0.57 2.37
N SER A 611 -24.84 -0.05 2.10
CA SER A 611 -25.29 -0.37 0.76
C SER A 611 -26.22 0.72 0.26
N ASP A 612 -25.99 1.18 -0.97
CA ASP A 612 -26.92 2.02 -1.70
C ASP A 612 -27.24 1.42 -3.08
N SER A 613 -28.47 0.94 -3.26
CA SER A 613 -28.92 0.26 -4.48
C SER A 613 -28.06 -0.95 -4.87
N THR A 614 -27.66 -1.80 -3.94
CA THR A 614 -27.16 -3.15 -4.28
C THR A 614 -28.32 -4.13 -4.46
N GLN A 615 -28.12 -5.25 -5.17
CA GLN A 615 -29.16 -6.27 -5.32
C GLN A 615 -29.34 -7.08 -4.04
N PHE A 616 -28.23 -7.52 -3.44
CA PHE A 616 -28.15 -8.17 -2.14
C PHE A 616 -27.31 -7.35 -1.18
N HIS A 617 -27.50 -7.56 0.11
CA HIS A 617 -26.82 -6.77 1.14
C HIS A 617 -25.77 -7.62 1.85
N ILE A 618 -26.15 -8.84 2.22
CA ILE A 618 -25.25 -9.84 2.78
C ILE A 618 -25.48 -11.12 1.97
N ASN A 619 -24.47 -11.57 1.24
CA ASN A 619 -24.57 -12.72 0.32
C ASN A 619 -23.40 -13.70 0.51
N HIS A 620 -23.17 -14.13 1.74
CA HIS A 620 -22.08 -15.05 2.06
C HIS A 620 -22.58 -16.40 2.59
N THR A 621 -21.64 -17.31 2.78
CA THR A 621 -21.84 -18.66 3.30
C THR A 621 -20.97 -18.85 4.51
N THR A 622 -21.58 -18.94 5.69
CA THR A 622 -20.90 -19.21 6.94
C THR A 622 -21.28 -20.58 7.45
N ASP A 623 -20.28 -21.39 7.78
CA ASP A 623 -20.49 -22.66 8.44
C ASP A 623 -21.30 -22.49 9.73
N VAL A 624 -22.25 -23.39 9.97
CA VAL A 624 -23.21 -23.22 11.08
C VAL A 624 -22.52 -23.08 12.45
N ALA A 625 -21.40 -23.77 12.64
CA ALA A 625 -20.60 -23.69 13.86
C ALA A 625 -19.85 -22.34 14.02
N GLY A 626 -19.63 -21.62 12.92
CA GLY A 626 -18.98 -20.31 12.88
C GLY A 626 -19.94 -19.15 13.15
N ILE A 627 -21.24 -19.30 12.87
CA ILE A 627 -22.24 -18.22 13.04
C ILE A 627 -22.27 -17.62 14.46
N PRO A 628 -22.16 -18.39 15.56
CA PRO A 628 -22.11 -17.81 16.91
C PRO A 628 -20.99 -16.78 17.12
N PHE A 629 -19.94 -16.82 16.30
CA PHE A 629 -18.78 -15.93 16.37
C PHE A 629 -18.85 -14.73 15.41
N GLU A 630 -19.89 -14.66 14.57
CA GLU A 630 -20.09 -13.58 13.62
C GLU A 630 -20.64 -12.32 14.30
N SER A 631 -20.19 -11.16 13.85
CA SER A 631 -20.67 -9.86 14.32
C SER A 631 -21.21 -9.04 13.16
N ILE A 632 -22.55 -8.99 13.02
CA ILE A 632 -23.25 -8.24 11.99
C ILE A 632 -24.14 -7.20 12.65
N GLY A 633 -23.84 -5.92 12.47
CA GLY A 633 -24.61 -4.84 13.08
C GLY A 633 -24.31 -3.46 12.53
N ASN A 634 -25.18 -2.50 12.86
CA ASN A 634 -25.04 -1.10 12.45
C ASN A 634 -24.95 -0.84 10.93
N ASN A 635 -25.22 -1.83 10.07
CA ASN A 635 -25.19 -1.61 8.63
C ASN A 635 -26.43 -0.85 8.14
N PHE A 636 -26.33 -0.18 7.00
CA PHE A 636 -27.42 0.58 6.40
C PHE A 636 -27.70 0.14 4.98
N PHE A 637 -28.98 -0.02 4.68
CA PHE A 637 -29.47 -0.54 3.41
C PHE A 637 -30.38 0.51 2.79
N SER A 638 -29.91 1.17 1.74
CA SER A 638 -30.64 2.25 1.08
C SER A 638 -30.89 1.93 -0.38
N GLY A 639 -32.02 2.40 -0.92
CA GLY A 639 -32.21 2.41 -2.36
C GLY A 639 -32.62 1.11 -3.04
N SER A 640 -32.69 0.02 -2.30
CA SER A 640 -33.28 -1.26 -2.68
C SER A 640 -33.82 -1.93 -1.41
N ILE A 641 -34.77 -2.85 -1.58
CA ILE A 641 -35.31 -3.65 -0.48
C ILE A 641 -34.22 -4.63 -0.04
N PHE A 642 -34.08 -4.84 1.27
CA PHE A 642 -33.11 -5.79 1.80
C PHE A 642 -33.39 -7.21 1.27
N GLN A 643 -32.30 -7.84 0.82
CA GLN A 643 -32.23 -9.26 0.51
C GLN A 643 -30.87 -9.78 0.97
N GLY A 644 -30.85 -10.92 1.64
CA GLY A 644 -29.61 -11.53 2.07
C GLY A 644 -29.71 -13.00 2.42
N THR A 645 -28.53 -13.60 2.58
CA THR A 645 -28.29 -14.98 2.99
C THR A 645 -26.91 -15.07 3.66
N PHE A 646 -26.76 -16.00 4.59
CA PHE A 646 -25.50 -16.26 5.31
C PHE A 646 -25.19 -17.76 5.45
N VAL A 647 -26.03 -18.66 4.93
CA VAL A 647 -25.85 -20.13 5.02
C VAL A 647 -25.49 -20.76 3.68
N THR A 648 -25.76 -20.05 2.59
CA THR A 648 -25.39 -20.39 1.22
C THR A 648 -25.51 -19.11 0.40
N ASN A 649 -24.60 -18.86 -0.55
CA ASN A 649 -24.71 -17.75 -1.50
C ASN A 649 -25.66 -18.09 -2.67
N SER A 650 -26.39 -19.23 -2.57
CA SER A 650 -27.22 -19.77 -3.63
C SER A 650 -28.32 -18.79 -4.10
N PRO A 651 -28.51 -18.66 -5.43
CA PRO A 651 -29.58 -17.84 -6.01
C PRO A 651 -30.99 -18.44 -5.80
N ASN A 652 -31.11 -19.58 -5.12
CA ASN A 652 -32.40 -20.22 -4.83
C ASN A 652 -33.23 -19.38 -3.85
N THR A 653 -34.47 -19.07 -4.24
CA THR A 653 -35.39 -18.22 -3.46
C THR A 653 -35.68 -18.75 -2.06
N LYS A 654 -35.51 -20.05 -1.80
CA LYS A 654 -35.67 -20.65 -0.46
C LYS A 654 -34.62 -20.18 0.55
N PHE A 655 -33.46 -19.71 0.09
CA PHE A 655 -32.38 -19.22 0.95
C PHE A 655 -32.27 -17.69 0.95
N LYS A 656 -33.18 -16.99 0.25
CA LYS A 656 -33.26 -15.53 0.23
C LYS A 656 -34.18 -15.05 1.35
N PHE A 657 -33.64 -14.27 2.27
CA PHE A 657 -34.39 -13.73 3.39
C PHE A 657 -34.67 -12.23 3.21
N SER A 658 -35.91 -11.83 3.52
CA SER A 658 -36.21 -10.42 3.84
C SER A 658 -35.50 -9.99 5.13
N PHE A 659 -35.46 -8.69 5.44
CA PHE A 659 -34.71 -8.18 6.60
C PHE A 659 -35.10 -8.88 7.91
N ASN A 660 -36.39 -8.93 8.25
CA ASN A 660 -36.85 -9.57 9.48
C ASN A 660 -36.56 -11.09 9.50
N GLN A 661 -36.77 -11.79 8.37
CA GLN A 661 -36.45 -13.21 8.27
C GLN A 661 -34.96 -13.48 8.45
N PHE A 662 -34.10 -12.60 7.93
CA PHE A 662 -32.66 -12.70 8.06
C PHE A 662 -32.25 -12.51 9.53
N VAL A 663 -32.76 -11.46 10.17
CA VAL A 663 -32.52 -11.18 11.60
C VAL A 663 -32.97 -12.34 12.47
N ASP A 664 -34.19 -12.85 12.28
CA ASP A 664 -34.73 -13.97 13.07
C ASP A 664 -33.90 -15.24 12.85
N LYS A 665 -33.57 -15.54 11.58
CA LYS A 665 -32.80 -16.73 11.23
C LYS A 665 -31.39 -16.66 11.76
N LEU A 666 -30.72 -15.51 11.66
CA LEU A 666 -29.38 -15.29 12.21
C LEU A 666 -29.40 -15.43 13.74
N ASN A 667 -30.33 -14.74 14.42
CA ASN A 667 -30.42 -14.80 15.89
C ASN A 667 -30.82 -16.18 16.44
N SER A 668 -31.43 -17.05 15.62
CA SER A 668 -31.64 -18.46 15.99
C SER A 668 -30.34 -19.24 16.24
N TYR A 669 -29.19 -18.73 15.75
CA TYR A 669 -27.85 -19.27 16.00
C TYR A 669 -27.08 -18.52 17.09
N THR A 670 -27.64 -17.46 17.69
CA THR A 670 -27.02 -16.67 18.76
C THR A 670 -25.62 -16.10 18.40
N PRO A 671 -25.49 -15.31 17.32
CA PRO A 671 -24.23 -14.66 16.95
C PRO A 671 -23.78 -13.66 18.02
N ASP A 672 -22.50 -13.29 18.02
CA ASP A 672 -21.98 -12.21 18.87
C ASP A 672 -22.74 -10.90 18.65
N LEU A 673 -23.03 -10.57 17.40
CA LEU A 673 -23.92 -9.48 17.05
C LEU A 673 -24.84 -9.88 15.89
N GLY A 674 -26.14 -9.93 16.16
CA GLY A 674 -27.19 -10.24 15.18
C GLY A 674 -28.18 -9.10 14.98
N GLN A 675 -27.76 -7.86 15.24
CA GLN A 675 -28.59 -6.67 15.03
C GLN A 675 -28.77 -6.38 13.52
N VAL A 676 -27.80 -6.81 12.71
CA VAL A 676 -27.73 -6.71 11.25
C VAL A 676 -27.57 -5.27 10.75
N GLY A 677 -28.54 -4.40 11.03
CA GLY A 677 -28.56 -3.04 10.50
C GLY A 677 -29.96 -2.44 10.41
N PHE A 678 -30.15 -1.52 9.47
CA PHE A 678 -31.40 -0.81 9.24
C PHE A 678 -31.69 -0.63 7.75
N GLU A 679 -32.94 -0.88 7.35
CA GLU A 679 -33.45 -0.42 6.05
C GLU A 679 -33.74 1.08 6.14
N ALA A 680 -33.00 1.88 5.38
CA ALA A 680 -33.14 3.32 5.41
C ALA A 680 -34.49 3.73 4.81
N SER A 681 -35.19 4.65 5.47
CA SER A 681 -36.52 5.13 5.04
C SER A 681 -36.44 6.01 3.79
N ARG A 682 -35.23 6.45 3.42
CA ARG A 682 -34.93 7.38 2.32
C ARG A 682 -33.52 7.14 1.78
N ARG A 683 -33.19 7.83 0.69
CA ARG A 683 -31.82 7.86 0.17
C ARG A 683 -30.89 8.53 1.17
N VAL A 684 -29.80 7.83 1.50
CA VAL A 684 -28.84 8.26 2.52
C VAL A 684 -27.75 9.20 1.98
N PHE A 685 -27.44 9.08 0.69
CA PHE A 685 -26.46 9.93 -0.01
C PHE A 685 -27.15 10.88 -0.98
N ALA A 686 -26.49 12.02 -1.24
CA ALA A 686 -27.05 13.05 -2.11
C ALA A 686 -26.99 12.67 -3.60
N ARG A 687 -25.85 12.15 -4.07
CA ARG A 687 -25.60 11.90 -5.51
C ARG A 687 -24.65 10.71 -5.75
N SER A 688 -25.02 9.53 -5.26
CA SER A 688 -24.20 8.29 -5.37
C SER A 688 -23.84 7.93 -6.82
N LYS A 689 -24.77 8.13 -7.77
CA LYS A 689 -24.54 7.87 -9.20
C LYS A 689 -23.36 8.67 -9.77
N SER A 690 -23.14 9.90 -9.29
CA SER A 690 -22.01 10.74 -9.69
C SER A 690 -20.75 10.51 -8.84
N GLY A 691 -20.74 9.53 -7.92
CA GLY A 691 -19.63 9.28 -7.00
C GLY A 691 -19.53 10.29 -5.86
N ASP A 692 -20.66 10.80 -5.35
CA ASP A 692 -20.70 11.64 -4.16
C ASP A 692 -21.41 10.88 -3.03
N PHE A 693 -20.60 10.31 -2.13
CA PHE A 693 -21.03 9.42 -1.05
C PHE A 693 -21.10 10.13 0.31
N ARG A 694 -21.19 11.46 0.31
CA ARG A 694 -21.46 12.19 1.54
C ARG A 694 -22.88 11.94 2.01
N PRO A 695 -23.11 11.70 3.32
CA PRO A 695 -24.44 11.66 3.89
C PRO A 695 -25.22 12.96 3.59
N THR A 696 -26.51 12.86 3.29
CA THR A 696 -27.39 14.03 3.26
C THR A 696 -27.52 14.67 4.64
N THR A 697 -27.97 15.92 4.72
CA THR A 697 -28.12 16.63 6.00
C THR A 697 -29.10 15.98 6.96
N THR A 698 -30.08 15.23 6.45
CA THR A 698 -31.07 14.45 7.21
C THR A 698 -30.85 12.95 7.05
N SER A 699 -29.62 12.53 6.73
CA SER A 699 -29.32 11.13 6.51
C SER A 699 -29.48 10.32 7.78
N GLU A 700 -30.01 9.11 7.64
CA GLU A 700 -30.12 8.15 8.74
C GLU A 700 -28.77 7.51 9.09
N LEU A 701 -27.71 7.80 8.33
CA LEU A 701 -26.34 7.35 8.66
C LEU A 701 -25.73 8.12 9.83
N ILE A 702 -26.27 9.31 10.15
CA ILE A 702 -25.66 10.25 11.08
C ILE A 702 -25.64 9.67 12.48
N ASP A 703 -24.48 9.66 13.14
CA ASP A 703 -24.27 9.11 14.48
C ASP A 703 -24.57 7.59 14.59
N GLN A 704 -24.68 6.86 13.47
CA GLN A 704 -25.08 5.43 13.47
C GLN A 704 -23.95 4.44 13.22
N GLY A 705 -22.74 4.93 12.93
CA GLY A 705 -21.52 4.13 12.81
C GLY A 705 -21.06 3.54 14.14
N VAL A 706 -19.80 3.12 14.18
CA VAL A 706 -19.21 2.39 15.32
C VAL A 706 -17.79 2.86 15.56
N LYS A 707 -17.33 2.78 16.80
CA LYS A 707 -15.92 2.75 17.16
C LYS A 707 -15.49 1.29 17.25
N PHE A 708 -14.37 0.94 16.61
CA PHE A 708 -13.80 -0.41 16.62
C PHE A 708 -12.29 -0.34 16.82
N PHE A 709 -11.66 -1.47 17.15
CA PHE A 709 -10.25 -1.56 17.47
C PHE A 709 -9.51 -2.42 16.43
N ALA A 710 -8.43 -1.86 15.88
CA ALA A 710 -7.54 -2.55 14.95
C ALA A 710 -6.12 -2.52 15.52
N PRO A 711 -5.68 -3.56 16.25
CA PRO A 711 -4.37 -3.57 16.92
C PRO A 711 -3.23 -3.49 15.90
N PHE A 712 -2.14 -2.77 16.20
CA PHE A 712 -1.03 -2.59 15.24
C PHE A 712 -0.18 -3.88 15.11
N PRO A 713 0.47 -4.20 13.98
CA PRO A 713 1.10 -5.51 13.81
C PRO A 713 2.29 -5.74 14.75
N LEU A 714 2.24 -6.84 15.48
CA LEU A 714 3.38 -7.43 16.19
C LEU A 714 3.80 -8.76 15.54
N SER A 715 5.04 -9.17 15.78
CA SER A 715 5.52 -10.48 15.31
C SER A 715 5.08 -11.60 16.27
N SER A 716 4.79 -12.79 15.74
CA SER A 716 4.58 -14.02 16.51
C SER A 716 3.55 -13.84 17.64
N VAL A 717 2.39 -13.28 17.29
CA VAL A 717 1.29 -13.06 18.23
C VAL A 717 0.67 -14.42 18.58
N VAL A 718 0.89 -14.87 19.81
CA VAL A 718 0.44 -16.18 20.32
C VAL A 718 -0.81 -16.07 21.18
N GLY A 719 -1.22 -14.86 21.56
CA GLY A 719 -2.46 -14.59 22.29
C GLY A 719 -2.93 -13.18 22.00
N GLU A 720 -4.22 -13.01 21.72
CA GLU A 720 -4.84 -11.72 21.45
C GLU A 720 -6.32 -11.83 21.79
N TRP A 721 -6.82 -10.98 22.67
CA TRP A 721 -8.18 -11.03 23.17
C TRP A 721 -8.76 -9.64 23.30
N ASN A 722 -9.84 -9.41 22.55
CA ASN A 722 -10.79 -8.35 22.81
C ASN A 722 -11.86 -8.93 23.74
N PHE A 723 -12.12 -8.30 24.88
CA PHE A 723 -13.02 -8.84 25.93
C PHE A 723 -14.51 -8.67 25.60
N CYS A 724 -14.82 -8.73 24.30
CA CYS A 724 -16.16 -8.73 23.75
C CYS A 724 -16.95 -9.93 24.27
N LYS A 725 -18.12 -9.64 24.85
CA LYS A 725 -19.03 -10.66 25.34
C LYS A 725 -19.48 -11.59 24.23
N HIS A 726 -19.16 -12.87 24.36
CA HIS A 726 -19.69 -13.91 23.50
C HIS A 726 -21.13 -14.26 23.93
N LYS A 727 -22.11 -14.12 23.03
CA LYS A 727 -23.53 -14.25 23.39
C LYS A 727 -23.97 -15.69 23.64
N ALA A 728 -23.43 -16.65 22.90
CA ALA A 728 -23.78 -18.06 23.05
C ALA A 728 -23.16 -18.70 24.30
N ASP A 729 -21.96 -18.26 24.71
CA ASP A 729 -21.31 -18.64 25.97
C ASP A 729 -20.56 -17.44 26.57
N SER A 730 -21.18 -16.74 27.52
CA SER A 730 -20.56 -15.57 28.19
C SER A 730 -19.26 -15.88 28.94
N SER A 731 -18.95 -17.15 29.20
CA SER A 731 -17.69 -17.54 29.81
C SER A 731 -16.56 -17.78 28.80
N LEU A 732 -16.82 -17.62 27.49
CA LEU A 732 -15.81 -17.68 26.44
C LEU A 732 -15.37 -16.27 26.06
N ILE A 733 -14.07 -16.00 26.06
CA ILE A 733 -13.50 -14.80 25.42
C ILE A 733 -12.77 -15.23 24.15
N LYS A 734 -13.11 -14.63 23.01
CA LYS A 734 -12.58 -15.02 21.70
C LYS A 734 -11.08 -14.73 21.62
N GLY A 735 -10.31 -15.71 21.14
CA GLY A 735 -8.89 -15.51 20.84
C GLY A 735 -8.77 -15.18 19.36
N GLU A 736 -8.00 -14.16 19.03
CA GLU A 736 -7.83 -13.63 17.67
C GLU A 736 -6.36 -13.61 17.24
N ASN A 737 -5.51 -14.37 17.95
CA ASN A 737 -4.09 -14.50 17.63
C ASN A 737 -3.91 -15.20 16.28
N PHE A 738 -3.03 -14.64 15.44
CA PHE A 738 -2.71 -15.21 14.16
C PHE A 738 -1.31 -14.80 13.73
N TYR A 739 -0.55 -15.78 13.26
CA TYR A 739 0.61 -15.61 12.39
C TYR A 739 0.86 -16.95 11.68
N PHE A 740 1.54 -16.93 10.55
CA PHE A 740 1.79 -18.15 9.80
C PHE A 740 2.85 -19.02 10.47
N THR A 741 2.42 -20.10 11.13
CA THR A 741 3.31 -21.14 11.64
C THR A 741 3.56 -22.22 10.60
N SER A 742 4.51 -23.12 10.87
CA SER A 742 4.73 -24.33 10.07
C SER A 742 3.56 -25.32 10.11
N GLU A 743 2.57 -25.12 10.98
CA GLU A 743 1.40 -26.00 11.13
C GLU A 743 0.24 -25.56 10.22
N LEU A 744 0.20 -24.29 9.84
CA LEU A 744 -0.75 -23.75 8.87
C LEU A 744 -0.24 -24.07 7.45
N ILE A 745 -0.51 -25.26 6.94
CA ILE A 745 -0.05 -25.71 5.60
C ILE A 745 -1.10 -25.44 4.53
N LYS A 746 -2.25 -26.09 4.60
CA LYS A 746 -3.36 -25.97 3.64
C LYS A 746 -4.39 -24.96 4.10
N ARG A 747 -4.67 -23.94 3.28
CA ARG A 747 -5.53 -22.82 3.66
C ARG A 747 -6.96 -23.25 4.02
N GLU A 748 -7.49 -24.31 3.39
CA GLU A 748 -8.79 -24.88 3.71
C GLU A 748 -8.88 -25.43 5.15
N ASP A 749 -7.75 -25.75 5.78
CA ASP A 749 -7.71 -26.31 7.13
C ASP A 749 -7.38 -25.26 8.21
N TYR A 750 -7.05 -24.01 7.85
CA TYR A 750 -6.57 -23.01 8.81
C TYR A 750 -7.61 -22.65 9.87
N ASN A 751 -8.90 -22.75 9.53
CA ASN A 751 -9.95 -22.49 10.50
C ASN A 751 -10.02 -23.57 11.60
N ASN A 752 -9.76 -24.83 11.24
CA ASN A 752 -9.71 -25.96 12.19
C ASN A 752 -8.56 -25.86 13.19
N PHE A 753 -7.59 -24.97 12.93
CA PHE A 753 -6.52 -24.71 13.87
C PHE A 753 -7.10 -24.17 15.17
N PRO A 754 -6.75 -24.75 16.35
CA PRO A 754 -7.33 -24.32 17.62
C PRO A 754 -7.17 -22.82 17.83
N LYS A 755 -8.20 -22.15 18.34
CA LYS A 755 -8.09 -20.75 18.74
C LYS A 755 -7.84 -20.68 20.24
N ASN A 756 -7.08 -19.69 20.68
CA ASN A 756 -6.76 -19.49 22.09
C ASN A 756 -7.94 -18.88 22.88
N HIS A 757 -9.15 -19.43 22.76
CA HIS A 757 -10.30 -18.95 23.52
C HIS A 757 -10.08 -19.07 25.03
N LEU A 758 -10.17 -17.97 25.77
CA LEU A 758 -10.10 -17.99 27.23
C LEU A 758 -11.40 -18.49 27.83
N LYS A 759 -11.30 -19.19 28.97
CA LYS A 759 -12.45 -19.43 29.85
C LYS A 759 -12.47 -18.41 30.98
N ALA A 760 -13.55 -17.66 31.11
CA ALA A 760 -13.81 -16.76 32.22
C ALA A 760 -14.60 -17.46 33.34
N TYR A 761 -14.25 -17.14 34.58
CA TYR A 761 -14.82 -17.73 35.80
C TYR A 761 -15.35 -16.63 36.72
N GLY A 762 -16.24 -16.99 37.64
CA GLY A 762 -16.74 -16.05 38.65
C GLY A 762 -17.60 -14.92 38.07
N LEU A 763 -18.22 -15.14 36.91
CA LEU A 763 -19.09 -14.17 36.24
C LEU A 763 -20.43 -14.03 36.95
N THR A 764 -20.96 -12.82 36.97
CA THR A 764 -22.31 -12.46 37.43
C THR A 764 -23.03 -11.66 36.35
N VAL A 765 -24.34 -11.43 36.53
CA VAL A 765 -25.07 -10.47 35.69
C VAL A 765 -24.37 -9.12 35.77
N GLY A 766 -24.09 -8.50 34.62
CA GLY A 766 -23.38 -7.23 34.52
C GLY A 766 -21.85 -7.31 34.59
N SER A 767 -21.24 -8.50 34.54
CA SER A 767 -19.77 -8.63 34.47
C SER A 767 -19.17 -8.04 33.19
N PHE A 768 -19.92 -8.00 32.09
CA PHE A 768 -19.48 -7.35 30.85
C PHE A 768 -20.03 -5.93 30.77
N VAL A 769 -19.22 -5.01 30.27
CA VAL A 769 -19.56 -3.59 30.13
C VAL A 769 -19.06 -3.03 28.80
N LYS A 770 -19.46 -1.81 28.47
CA LYS A 770 -18.88 -1.07 27.35
C LYS A 770 -17.40 -0.79 27.64
N GLY A 771 -16.54 -1.22 26.72
CA GLY A 771 -15.12 -0.89 26.73
C GLY A 771 -14.88 0.54 26.25
N ASN A 772 -13.62 0.94 26.24
CA ASN A 772 -13.18 2.20 25.67
C ASN A 772 -12.62 2.04 24.24
N LEU A 773 -12.13 0.85 23.86
CA LEU A 773 -11.59 0.63 22.51
C LEU A 773 -12.68 0.52 21.45
N GLU A 774 -13.87 0.01 21.80
CA GLU A 774 -14.98 -0.24 20.87
C GLU A 774 -16.36 0.07 21.49
N ASP A 775 -17.35 0.40 20.67
CA ASP A 775 -18.70 0.79 21.15
C ASP A 775 -19.88 -0.05 20.62
N PHE A 776 -19.65 -0.96 19.68
CA PHE A 776 -20.72 -1.77 19.06
C PHE A 776 -21.22 -2.93 19.94
N THR A 777 -20.42 -3.38 20.90
CA THR A 777 -20.75 -4.49 21.81
C THR A 777 -20.33 -4.19 23.27
N GLU A 778 -20.63 -5.07 24.22
CA GLU A 778 -20.02 -5.04 25.56
C GLU A 778 -18.59 -5.57 25.43
N GLY A 779 -17.64 -4.65 25.17
CA GLY A 779 -16.26 -4.93 24.79
C GLY A 779 -15.28 -5.24 25.93
N ALA A 780 -15.71 -5.08 27.20
CA ALA A 780 -14.81 -5.18 28.34
C ALA A 780 -15.38 -6.03 29.49
N LEU A 781 -14.50 -6.65 30.27
CA LEU A 781 -14.83 -7.54 31.39
C LEU A 781 -14.40 -6.94 32.73
N ILE A 782 -15.31 -6.91 33.69
CA ILE A 782 -15.06 -6.52 35.09
C ILE A 782 -14.39 -7.68 35.83
N PHE A 783 -13.28 -7.40 36.50
CA PHE A 783 -12.63 -8.26 37.47
C PHE A 783 -12.91 -7.72 38.87
N ASP A 784 -13.60 -8.52 39.69
CA ASP A 784 -14.21 -8.06 40.94
C ASP A 784 -13.26 -8.02 42.15
N GLY A 785 -11.98 -8.39 41.96
CA GLY A 785 -11.00 -8.49 43.04
C GLY A 785 -11.22 -9.66 43.99
N LYS A 786 -12.08 -10.63 43.65
CA LYS A 786 -12.45 -11.74 44.54
C LYS A 786 -12.51 -13.11 43.88
N GLN A 787 -13.17 -13.23 42.73
CA GLN A 787 -13.44 -14.52 42.09
C GLN A 787 -13.39 -14.47 40.56
N THR A 788 -13.49 -13.30 39.94
CA THR A 788 -13.46 -13.21 38.48
C THR A 788 -12.03 -13.32 37.95
N TYR A 789 -11.81 -14.27 37.04
CA TYR A 789 -10.53 -14.46 36.35
C TYR A 789 -10.75 -15.16 35.01
N CYS A 790 -9.76 -15.12 34.13
CA CYS A 790 -9.74 -15.93 32.91
C CYS A 790 -8.56 -16.92 32.91
N SER A 791 -8.70 -18.05 32.23
CA SER A 791 -7.60 -19.00 32.07
C SER A 791 -7.53 -19.65 30.69
N LEU A 792 -6.31 -20.09 30.35
CA LEU A 792 -6.04 -21.07 29.29
C LEU A 792 -5.29 -22.25 29.89
N LYS A 793 -5.77 -23.45 29.59
CA LYS A 793 -5.14 -24.68 30.06
C LYS A 793 -3.82 -24.93 29.34
N ASN A 794 -2.76 -25.14 30.10
CA ASN A 794 -1.43 -25.38 29.54
C ASN A 794 -1.39 -26.56 28.55
N ASP A 795 -2.06 -27.67 28.90
CA ASP A 795 -2.05 -28.91 28.13
C ASP A 795 -2.77 -28.81 26.77
N LEU A 796 -3.53 -27.74 26.54
CA LEU A 796 -4.18 -27.44 25.26
C LEU A 796 -3.27 -26.55 24.40
N ILE A 797 -2.78 -25.45 24.98
CA ILE A 797 -2.10 -24.38 24.23
C ILE A 797 -0.62 -24.70 23.95
N SER A 798 0.02 -25.54 24.75
CA SER A 798 1.43 -25.94 24.54
C SER A 798 1.64 -26.89 23.37
N LYS A 799 0.56 -27.46 22.81
CA LYS A 799 0.60 -28.44 21.71
C LYS A 799 0.72 -27.83 20.33
N THR A 800 0.44 -26.54 20.18
CA THR A 800 0.52 -25.85 18.90
C THR A 800 1.42 -24.63 18.96
N ILE A 801 2.26 -24.44 17.96
CA ILE A 801 3.25 -23.34 17.93
C ILE A 801 2.55 -21.98 17.94
N GLY A 802 1.46 -21.87 17.16
CA GLY A 802 0.70 -20.63 16.99
C GLY A 802 -0.01 -20.12 18.25
N ASN A 803 -0.27 -21.01 19.21
CA ASN A 803 -1.05 -20.71 20.42
C ASN A 803 -0.23 -20.83 21.71
N ASN A 804 1.01 -21.26 21.62
CA ASN A 804 1.81 -21.52 22.80
C ASN A 804 2.21 -20.21 23.48
N VAL A 805 1.55 -19.85 24.57
CA VAL A 805 1.86 -18.68 25.42
C VAL A 805 2.95 -18.96 26.48
N ASP A 806 3.52 -20.17 26.48
CA ASP A 806 4.65 -20.53 27.33
C ASP A 806 5.96 -19.94 26.78
N MET A 807 6.74 -19.32 27.65
CA MET A 807 7.98 -18.65 27.27
C MET A 807 9.16 -19.55 27.61
N THR A 808 10.02 -19.84 26.64
CA THR A 808 11.21 -20.66 26.86
C THR A 808 12.41 -19.74 27.07
N THR A 809 13.27 -19.64 26.08
CA THR A 809 14.44 -18.75 26.02
C THR A 809 14.17 -17.50 25.17
N ASN A 810 12.99 -17.41 24.54
CA ASN A 810 12.62 -16.31 23.65
C ASN A 810 12.37 -14.99 24.41
N SER A 811 12.60 -13.88 23.72
CA SER A 811 12.06 -12.56 24.09
C SER A 811 10.55 -12.53 23.86
N PHE A 812 9.85 -11.63 24.54
CA PHE A 812 8.40 -11.51 24.42
C PHE A 812 7.86 -10.14 24.83
N ILE A 813 6.65 -9.85 24.37
CA ILE A 813 5.84 -8.69 24.74
C ILE A 813 4.59 -9.17 25.48
N LEU A 814 4.25 -8.46 26.55
CA LEU A 814 2.94 -8.49 27.18
C LEU A 814 2.30 -7.11 27.02
N GLU A 815 1.10 -7.06 26.48
CA GLU A 815 0.37 -5.82 26.26
C GLU A 815 -1.04 -5.93 26.84
N ILE A 816 -1.49 -4.86 27.47
CA ILE A 816 -2.78 -4.81 28.14
C ILE A 816 -3.37 -3.40 28.13
N TYR A 817 -4.67 -3.31 27.88
CA TYR A 817 -5.46 -2.08 28.03
C TYR A 817 -6.51 -2.29 29.12
N PHE A 818 -6.37 -1.54 30.21
CA PHE A 818 -7.14 -1.80 31.43
C PHE A 818 -7.40 -0.55 32.26
N LYS A 819 -8.37 -0.67 33.16
CA LYS A 819 -8.71 0.31 34.18
C LYS A 819 -8.72 -0.37 35.54
N THR A 820 -8.09 0.24 36.54
CA THR A 820 -7.95 -0.33 37.89
C THR A 820 -8.73 0.50 38.91
N VAL A 821 -9.35 -0.15 39.90
CA VAL A 821 -10.00 0.56 41.01
C VAL A 821 -8.98 1.39 41.80
N VAL A 822 -9.37 2.61 42.21
CA VAL A 822 -8.50 3.54 42.95
C VAL A 822 -7.82 2.84 44.13
N GLY A 823 -6.50 2.92 44.18
CA GLY A 823 -5.70 2.45 45.33
C GLY A 823 -5.57 0.92 45.45
N HIS A 824 -6.11 0.13 44.51
CA HIS A 824 -5.89 -1.31 44.48
C HIS A 824 -4.40 -1.63 44.24
N LYS A 825 -3.86 -2.59 45.00
CA LYS A 825 -2.43 -2.97 45.02
C LYS A 825 -2.31 -4.48 45.03
N SER A 826 -1.19 -5.01 44.53
CA SER A 826 -0.90 -6.46 44.49
C SER A 826 -1.88 -7.29 43.64
N GLY A 827 -2.76 -6.65 42.86
CA GLY A 827 -3.63 -7.31 41.89
C GLY A 827 -2.81 -7.82 40.70
N VAL A 828 -3.11 -9.04 40.27
CA VAL A 828 -2.37 -9.70 39.18
C VAL A 828 -3.13 -9.60 37.87
N LEU A 829 -2.50 -8.97 36.88
CA LEU A 829 -3.07 -8.78 35.54
C LEU A 829 -2.84 -10.03 34.69
N ILE A 830 -1.60 -10.51 34.62
CA ILE A 830 -1.18 -11.67 33.82
C ILE A 830 -0.27 -12.56 34.66
N SER A 831 -0.48 -13.87 34.65
CA SER A 831 0.39 -14.81 35.36
C SER A 831 0.48 -16.16 34.64
N LYS A 832 1.71 -16.66 34.46
CA LYS A 832 1.97 -18.07 34.14
C LYS A 832 3.18 -18.54 34.94
N SER A 833 2.90 -19.13 36.10
CA SER A 833 3.92 -19.58 37.05
C SER A 833 3.42 -20.77 37.87
N ALA A 834 4.28 -21.76 38.05
CA ALA A 834 4.03 -22.92 38.90
C ALA A 834 4.69 -22.77 40.30
N ALA A 835 4.43 -23.73 41.19
CA ALA A 835 5.09 -23.80 42.49
C ALA A 835 6.59 -24.11 42.39
N SER A 836 7.01 -24.78 41.31
CA SER A 836 8.41 -25.09 41.00
C SER A 836 8.78 -24.60 39.60
N GLY A 837 10.06 -24.30 39.39
CA GLY A 837 10.58 -23.82 38.12
C GLY A 837 10.34 -22.33 37.88
N TYR A 838 10.67 -21.89 36.67
CA TYR A 838 10.53 -20.49 36.27
C TYR A 838 9.13 -20.17 35.73
N GLY A 839 8.74 -18.90 35.82
CA GLY A 839 7.52 -18.37 35.23
C GLY A 839 7.54 -16.85 35.19
N TYR A 840 6.45 -16.24 34.76
CA TYR A 840 6.34 -14.79 34.68
C TYR A 840 5.00 -14.26 35.22
N GLN A 841 5.01 -13.03 35.69
CA GLN A 841 3.85 -12.33 36.22
C GLN A 841 3.93 -10.82 35.89
N LEU A 842 2.80 -10.24 35.50
CA LEU A 842 2.55 -8.80 35.45
C LEU A 842 1.49 -8.47 36.50
N ASP A 843 1.85 -7.64 37.48
CA ASP A 843 1.01 -7.26 38.61
C ASP A 843 1.12 -5.76 38.95
N LEU A 844 0.40 -5.32 39.98
CA LEU A 844 0.54 -3.99 40.57
C LEU A 844 1.42 -4.05 41.82
N ASP A 845 2.43 -3.18 41.91
CA ASP A 845 3.26 -3.10 43.10
C ASP A 845 2.57 -2.35 44.25
N ALA A 846 3.26 -2.24 45.39
CA ALA A 846 2.73 -1.57 46.59
C ALA A 846 2.48 -0.05 46.40
N SER A 847 3.02 0.54 45.34
CA SER A 847 2.81 1.94 44.95
C SER A 847 1.71 2.09 43.91
N GLY A 848 1.14 0.99 43.39
CA GLY A 848 0.14 1.02 42.33
C GLY A 848 0.71 1.12 40.92
N ASN A 849 2.01 0.92 40.74
CA ASN A 849 2.64 0.89 39.42
C ASN A 849 2.55 -0.51 38.83
N ALA A 850 2.48 -0.62 37.50
CA ALA A 850 2.64 -1.91 36.83
C ALA A 850 4.06 -2.47 37.08
N ARG A 851 4.15 -3.76 37.42
CA ARG A 851 5.41 -4.44 37.70
C ARG A 851 5.46 -5.77 36.98
N PHE A 852 6.56 -6.00 36.28
CA PHE A 852 6.85 -7.30 35.68
C PHE A 852 7.84 -8.07 36.55
N SER A 853 7.58 -9.36 36.74
CA SER A 853 8.45 -10.25 37.49
C SER A 853 8.68 -11.57 36.77
N ILE A 854 9.91 -12.08 36.84
CA ILE A 854 10.22 -13.49 36.60
C ILE A 854 10.27 -14.18 37.95
N LEU A 855 9.46 -15.23 38.07
CA LEU A 855 9.34 -16.05 39.26
C LEU A 855 10.21 -17.29 39.11
N ASN A 856 10.84 -17.75 40.19
CA ASN A 856 11.52 -19.02 40.33
C ASN A 856 11.03 -19.71 41.60
N ASN A 857 10.44 -20.90 41.46
CA ASN A 857 9.76 -21.60 42.55
C ASN A 857 8.75 -20.70 43.29
N GLY A 858 7.97 -19.93 42.52
CA GLY A 858 6.98 -18.98 43.04
C GLY A 858 7.53 -17.67 43.62
N ASN A 859 8.85 -17.48 43.73
CA ASN A 859 9.47 -16.28 44.30
C ASN A 859 10.07 -15.39 43.20
N ALA A 860 10.04 -14.07 43.36
CA ALA A 860 10.64 -13.15 42.39
C ALA A 860 12.16 -13.33 42.30
N ALA A 861 12.64 -13.86 41.18
CA ALA A 861 14.06 -13.92 40.83
C ALA A 861 14.56 -12.60 40.21
N PHE A 862 13.67 -11.95 39.45
CA PHE A 862 13.87 -10.63 38.86
C PHE A 862 12.53 -9.90 38.88
N SER A 863 12.53 -8.61 39.21
CA SER A 863 11.38 -7.73 39.06
C SER A 863 11.80 -6.37 38.55
N GLN A 864 10.96 -5.77 37.72
CA GLN A 864 11.06 -4.38 37.32
C GLN A 864 9.71 -3.70 37.50
N SER A 865 9.69 -2.64 38.32
CA SER A 865 8.51 -1.80 38.51
C SER A 865 8.49 -0.65 37.51
N GLY A 866 7.28 -0.19 37.21
CA GLY A 866 7.04 1.05 36.52
C GLY A 866 7.34 2.28 37.38
N SER A 867 7.42 3.45 36.77
CA SER A 867 7.55 4.75 37.41
C SER A 867 6.24 5.54 37.43
N ALA A 868 5.17 5.00 36.83
CA ALA A 868 3.87 5.63 36.71
C ALA A 868 2.79 4.78 37.39
N VAL A 869 1.93 5.46 38.15
CA VAL A 869 0.79 4.87 38.85
C VAL A 869 -0.30 4.56 37.83
N VAL A 870 -0.91 3.38 37.93
CA VAL A 870 -1.97 2.89 37.01
C VAL A 870 -3.22 2.40 37.77
N ASN A 871 -3.32 2.74 39.06
CA ASN A 871 -4.44 2.42 39.94
C ASN A 871 -5.26 3.65 40.34
N ASP A 872 -5.62 4.44 39.34
CA ASP A 872 -6.20 5.78 39.48
C ASP A 872 -7.61 5.90 38.87
N GLU A 873 -8.24 4.77 38.51
CA GLU A 873 -9.55 4.69 37.83
C GLU A 873 -9.57 5.21 36.38
N ASN A 874 -8.42 5.46 35.77
CA ASN A 874 -8.31 5.75 34.34
C ASN A 874 -7.98 4.50 33.53
N TRP A 875 -8.22 4.59 32.22
CA TRP A 875 -7.76 3.59 31.26
C TRP A 875 -6.28 3.82 30.97
N HIS A 876 -5.49 2.75 31.04
CA HIS A 876 -4.07 2.76 30.71
C HIS A 876 -3.73 1.70 29.69
N HIS A 877 -2.87 2.07 28.74
CA HIS A 877 -2.13 1.13 27.91
C HIS A 877 -0.82 0.79 28.61
N VAL A 878 -0.57 -0.49 28.85
CA VAL A 878 0.71 -0.95 29.38
C VAL A 878 1.30 -2.00 28.47
N LEU A 879 2.54 -1.78 28.05
CA LEU A 879 3.33 -2.74 27.28
C LEU A 879 4.62 -3.05 28.03
N VAL A 880 4.87 -4.34 28.26
CA VAL A 880 6.12 -4.86 28.82
C VAL A 880 6.88 -5.58 27.72
N GLU A 881 8.07 -5.08 27.40
CA GLU A 881 9.00 -5.73 26.47
C GLU A 881 10.11 -6.43 27.28
N VAL A 882 10.18 -7.75 27.19
CA VAL A 882 11.22 -8.58 27.81
C VAL A 882 12.20 -9.03 26.75
N ASN A 883 13.39 -8.43 26.73
CA ASN A 883 14.45 -8.78 25.81
C ASN A 883 15.47 -9.69 26.50
N ARG A 884 15.36 -11.00 26.24
CA ARG A 884 16.22 -12.03 26.85
C ARG A 884 17.66 -11.98 26.35
N VAL A 885 17.88 -11.50 25.13
CA VAL A 885 19.22 -11.38 24.50
C VAL A 885 20.05 -10.29 25.18
N THR A 886 19.43 -9.15 25.49
CA THR A 886 20.09 -8.01 26.16
C THR A 886 19.87 -8.00 27.68
N SER A 887 19.18 -9.01 28.22
CA SER A 887 18.80 -9.12 29.64
C SER A 887 18.12 -7.86 30.18
N SER A 888 17.23 -7.27 29.38
CA SER A 888 16.51 -6.04 29.74
C SER A 888 15.00 -6.23 29.74
N VAL A 889 14.32 -5.52 30.63
CA VAL A 889 12.87 -5.34 30.61
C VAL A 889 12.57 -3.86 30.49
N LYS A 890 11.59 -3.52 29.66
CA LYS A 890 11.08 -2.16 29.52
C LYS A 890 9.58 -2.16 29.76
N ILE A 891 9.12 -1.23 30.58
CA ILE A 891 7.71 -1.02 30.86
C ILE A 891 7.33 0.32 30.25
N TYR A 892 6.34 0.30 29.38
CA TYR A 892 5.75 1.48 28.79
C TYR A 892 4.35 1.66 29.36
N VAL A 893 4.02 2.88 29.75
CA VAL A 893 2.68 3.28 30.20
C VAL A 893 2.24 4.42 29.29
N ASP A 894 1.08 4.25 28.64
CA ASP A 894 0.47 5.23 27.73
C ASP A 894 1.44 5.72 26.64
N GLY A 895 2.15 4.76 26.02
CA GLY A 895 3.10 5.03 24.94
C GLY A 895 4.48 5.55 25.39
N VAL A 896 4.70 5.75 26.70
CA VAL A 896 5.91 6.37 27.25
C VAL A 896 6.71 5.38 28.08
N LEU A 897 8.05 5.38 27.92
CA LEU A 897 8.93 4.56 28.77
C LEU A 897 8.80 5.00 30.23
N ALA A 898 8.36 4.08 31.07
CA ALA A 898 8.09 4.29 32.48
C ALA A 898 8.79 3.22 33.33
N SER A 899 10.01 2.82 33.00
CA SER A 899 10.79 1.86 33.77
C SER A 899 11.41 2.50 35.02
N SER A 900 11.36 1.81 36.16
CA SER A 900 11.91 2.26 37.43
C SER A 900 12.77 1.16 38.09
N ILE A 901 12.62 1.00 39.41
CA ILE A 901 13.35 0.09 40.29
C ILE A 901 13.42 -1.32 39.71
N ILE A 902 14.64 -1.85 39.66
CA ILE A 902 14.94 -3.24 39.35
C ILE A 902 15.40 -3.93 40.63
N THR A 903 14.90 -5.13 40.88
CA THR A 903 15.35 -5.98 41.99
C THR A 903 15.64 -7.39 41.49
N GLY A 904 16.62 -8.07 42.11
CA GLY A 904 17.04 -9.40 41.71
C GLY A 904 17.89 -9.42 40.44
N THR A 905 18.02 -10.59 39.83
CA THR A 905 18.89 -10.83 38.68
C THR A 905 18.13 -11.54 37.58
N MET A 906 18.16 -10.97 36.38
CA MET A 906 17.54 -11.58 35.21
C MET A 906 18.17 -12.95 34.94
N PRO A 907 17.39 -14.04 34.77
CA PRO A 907 17.96 -15.33 34.41
C PRO A 907 18.71 -15.25 33.08
N ALA A 908 19.81 -15.98 32.99
CA ALA A 908 20.60 -16.05 31.75
C ALA A 908 19.73 -16.43 30.55
N SER A 909 20.08 -15.95 29.36
CA SER A 909 19.28 -16.12 28.14
C SER A 909 18.97 -17.58 27.79
N GLY A 910 19.86 -18.51 28.14
CA GLY A 910 19.66 -19.96 27.95
C GLY A 910 18.74 -20.64 28.98
N VAL A 911 18.33 -19.95 30.06
CA VAL A 911 17.42 -20.51 31.06
C VAL A 911 15.99 -20.45 30.53
N SER A 912 15.33 -21.60 30.45
CA SER A 912 13.92 -21.67 30.05
C SER A 912 13.00 -21.12 31.14
N LEU A 913 12.02 -20.31 30.76
CA LEU A 913 10.92 -19.87 31.64
C LEU A 913 9.69 -20.80 31.57
N SER A 914 9.84 -21.92 30.86
CA SER A 914 8.76 -22.87 30.59
C SER A 914 8.23 -23.49 31.87
N ASN A 915 6.91 -23.62 31.97
CA ASN A 915 6.25 -24.31 33.07
C ASN A 915 4.89 -24.89 32.67
N THR A 916 4.42 -25.83 33.49
CA THR A 916 3.16 -26.54 33.27
C THR A 916 1.93 -25.84 33.87
N ALA A 917 2.08 -24.63 34.43
CA ALA A 917 0.94 -23.91 34.98
C ALA A 917 0.03 -23.38 33.88
N ASP A 918 -1.26 -23.31 34.15
CA ASP A 918 -2.22 -22.61 33.30
C ASP A 918 -1.83 -21.12 33.17
N PHE A 919 -2.13 -20.56 32.01
CA PHE A 919 -2.05 -19.12 31.81
C PHE A 919 -3.28 -18.47 32.44
N LEU A 920 -3.07 -17.45 33.29
CA LEU A 920 -4.12 -16.80 34.07
C LEU A 920 -4.14 -15.30 33.79
N LEU A 921 -5.35 -14.75 33.67
CA LEU A 921 -5.61 -13.31 33.66
C LEU A 921 -6.49 -12.94 34.85
N GLY A 922 -6.16 -11.84 35.51
CA GLY A 922 -6.91 -11.31 36.65
C GLY A 922 -6.71 -12.04 37.98
N LYS A 923 -5.80 -13.02 38.04
CA LYS A 923 -5.28 -13.60 39.29
C LYS A 923 -3.94 -14.31 39.09
N ASN A 924 -3.30 -14.71 40.20
CA ASN A 924 -2.24 -15.73 40.19
C ASN A 924 -2.70 -17.05 40.86
N LYS A 925 -1.75 -18.00 41.00
CA LYS A 925 -1.97 -19.30 41.66
C LYS A 925 -2.36 -19.20 43.13
N ASP A 926 -1.97 -18.12 43.81
CA ASP A 926 -2.18 -17.90 45.25
C ASP A 926 -3.50 -17.18 45.54
N GLY A 927 -4.27 -16.82 44.49
CA GLY A 927 -5.55 -16.14 44.64
C GLY A 927 -5.43 -14.62 44.83
N ASN A 928 -4.35 -14.00 44.39
CA ASN A 928 -4.24 -12.54 44.35
C ASN A 928 -5.04 -11.99 43.15
N PHE A 929 -6.29 -11.62 43.37
CA PHE A 929 -7.21 -11.16 42.33
C PHE A 929 -7.01 -9.70 41.96
N PHE A 930 -7.16 -9.40 40.68
CA PHE A 930 -7.23 -8.04 40.15
C PHE A 930 -8.63 -7.43 40.37
N SER A 931 -8.68 -6.16 40.77
CA SER A 931 -9.91 -5.37 40.88
C SER A 931 -9.89 -4.22 39.86
N GLY A 932 -10.68 -4.37 38.81
CA GLY A 932 -10.69 -3.44 37.67
C GLY A 932 -11.46 -3.96 36.46
N ILE A 933 -11.12 -3.46 35.28
CA ILE A 933 -11.77 -3.78 34.00
C ILE A 933 -10.68 -3.99 32.94
N LEU A 934 -10.78 -5.08 32.17
CA LEU A 934 -9.91 -5.33 31.01
C LEU A 934 -10.70 -5.17 29.70
N ASP A 935 -10.09 -4.51 28.72
CA ASP A 935 -10.62 -4.31 27.36
C ASP A 935 -9.84 -5.17 26.34
N PHE A 936 -8.50 -5.18 26.48
CA PHE A 936 -7.61 -5.85 25.54
C PHE A 936 -6.39 -6.46 26.22
N VAL A 937 -5.98 -7.65 25.77
CA VAL A 937 -4.70 -8.29 26.12
C VAL A 937 -4.07 -8.92 24.88
N ARG A 938 -2.75 -8.73 24.71
CA ARG A 938 -1.96 -9.37 23.65
C ARG A 938 -0.62 -9.88 24.15
N ILE A 939 -0.19 -11.01 23.59
CA ILE A 939 1.07 -11.68 23.87
C ILE A 939 1.79 -12.00 22.57
N SER A 940 3.04 -11.56 22.47
CA SER A 940 3.91 -11.81 21.32
C SER A 940 5.20 -12.47 21.78
N LYS A 941 5.69 -13.46 21.02
CA LYS A 941 7.00 -14.10 21.24
C LYS A 941 8.14 -13.37 20.50
N ALA A 942 8.12 -12.04 20.58
CA ALA A 942 9.05 -11.17 19.88
C ALA A 942 9.27 -9.85 20.65
N THR A 943 10.15 -9.01 20.13
CA THR A 943 10.38 -7.63 20.56
C THR A 943 9.72 -6.63 19.60
N LEU A 944 9.64 -5.35 19.97
CA LEU A 944 9.14 -4.30 19.08
C LEU A 944 10.05 -4.14 17.84
N ALA A 945 11.34 -4.43 18.00
CA ALA A 945 12.31 -4.44 16.90
C ALA A 945 12.02 -5.56 15.88
N ASP A 946 11.66 -6.76 16.34
CA ASP A 946 11.26 -7.87 15.46
C ASP A 946 9.98 -7.53 14.67
N ALA A 947 9.10 -6.72 15.26
CA ALA A 947 7.91 -6.17 14.63
C ALA A 947 8.16 -4.90 13.80
N LYS A 948 9.42 -4.46 13.62
CA LYS A 948 9.80 -3.26 12.86
C LYS A 948 8.98 -2.03 13.25
N THR A 949 8.80 -1.81 14.55
CA THR A 949 8.03 -0.69 15.07
C THR A 949 8.63 -0.14 16.35
N THR A 950 8.04 0.92 16.87
CA THR A 950 8.35 1.51 18.17
C THR A 950 7.09 1.58 19.03
N ILE A 951 7.25 1.78 20.33
CA ILE A 951 6.10 1.99 21.22
C ILE A 951 5.27 3.21 20.80
N ASP A 952 5.91 4.28 20.31
CA ASP A 952 5.22 5.49 19.89
C ASP A 952 4.32 5.23 18.67
N GLU A 953 4.81 4.48 17.67
CA GLU A 953 4.02 4.10 16.49
C GLU A 953 2.83 3.22 16.86
N LEU A 954 3.08 2.16 17.63
CA LEU A 954 2.07 1.21 18.05
C LEU A 954 0.96 1.90 18.84
N TYR A 955 1.33 2.65 19.89
CA TYR A 955 0.37 3.37 20.72
C TYR A 955 -0.43 4.40 19.90
N LYS A 956 0.25 5.11 18.98
CA LYS A 956 -0.42 6.09 18.13
C LYS A 956 -1.40 5.45 17.17
N TRP A 957 -1.04 4.34 16.53
CA TRP A 957 -1.96 3.61 15.68
C TRP A 957 -3.19 3.16 16.50
N GLU A 958 -2.97 2.54 17.64
CA GLU A 958 -4.03 1.90 18.41
C GLU A 958 -5.03 2.88 19.05
N LEU A 959 -4.62 4.10 19.36
CA LEU A 959 -5.50 5.10 20.01
C LEU A 959 -5.78 6.35 19.17
N ASP A 960 -5.18 6.43 17.98
CA ASP A 960 -5.30 7.58 17.08
C ASP A 960 -5.12 7.25 15.58
N GLY A 961 -5.19 5.96 15.24
CA GLY A 961 -5.01 5.47 13.89
C GLY A 961 -6.14 5.84 12.92
N PRO A 962 -5.97 5.48 11.63
CA PRO A 962 -6.89 5.85 10.56
C PRO A 962 -8.30 5.25 10.72
N PHE A 963 -8.45 4.15 11.46
CA PHE A 963 -9.74 3.51 11.70
C PHE A 963 -10.67 4.31 12.63
N LEU A 964 -10.12 5.29 13.36
CA LEU A 964 -10.89 6.21 14.20
C LEU A 964 -11.35 7.47 13.46
N ARG A 965 -11.17 7.50 12.14
CA ARG A 965 -11.41 8.66 11.27
C ARG A 965 -12.28 8.24 10.09
N ASP A 966 -12.80 9.22 9.37
CA ASP A 966 -13.37 8.99 8.05
C ASP A 966 -12.29 8.91 6.96
N MET A 967 -12.72 8.64 5.73
CA MET A 967 -11.83 8.56 4.56
C MET A 967 -11.04 9.85 4.30
N ALA A 968 -11.60 11.01 4.65
CA ALA A 968 -10.95 12.30 4.51
C ALA A 968 -10.04 12.66 5.71
N GLY A 969 -9.89 11.76 6.68
CA GLY A 969 -9.05 11.95 7.87
C GLY A 969 -9.71 12.75 8.99
N ASN A 970 -11.00 13.06 8.87
CA ASN A 970 -11.75 13.80 9.88
C ASN A 970 -12.04 12.94 11.10
N LEU A 971 -12.05 13.56 12.27
CA LEU A 971 -12.62 12.94 13.47
C LEU A 971 -14.15 12.92 13.37
N PRO A 972 -14.81 11.93 14.00
CA PRO A 972 -16.26 11.92 14.13
C PRO A 972 -16.80 13.21 14.75
N ILE A 973 -17.94 13.69 14.24
CA ILE A 973 -18.68 14.79 14.85
C ILE A 973 -19.82 14.20 15.68
N GLY A 974 -19.61 14.05 16.99
CA GLY A 974 -20.51 13.27 17.83
C GLY A 974 -20.13 11.80 17.81
N LYS A 975 -21.06 10.92 17.43
CA LYS A 975 -20.75 9.52 17.16
C LYS A 975 -20.40 9.38 15.67
N ARG A 976 -19.53 8.42 15.35
CA ARG A 976 -19.16 8.12 13.95
C ARG A 976 -20.41 7.89 13.10
N ASP A 977 -20.47 8.48 11.92
CA ASP A 977 -21.48 8.20 10.90
C ASP A 977 -21.24 6.81 10.27
N ALA A 978 -22.30 6.15 9.79
CA ALA A 978 -22.12 4.92 9.02
C ALA A 978 -21.59 5.22 7.60
N GLY A 979 -20.73 4.34 7.07
CA GLY A 979 -20.10 4.50 5.75
C GLY A 979 -18.84 5.38 5.79
N ALA A 980 -18.18 5.54 4.63
CA ALA A 980 -16.78 5.96 4.56
C ALA A 980 -16.51 7.44 4.90
N LEU A 981 -17.53 8.29 4.91
CA LEU A 981 -17.41 9.73 5.10
C LEU A 981 -18.29 10.22 6.25
N GLU A 982 -17.80 11.18 7.02
CA GLU A 982 -18.61 11.93 7.96
C GLU A 982 -19.50 12.95 7.23
N LYS A 983 -20.61 13.31 7.86
CA LYS A 983 -21.42 14.46 7.46
C LYS A 983 -20.62 15.74 7.67
N GLY A 984 -19.98 16.20 6.61
CA GLY A 984 -19.42 17.54 6.60
C GLY A 984 -19.11 18.10 5.22
N THR A 985 -19.71 19.25 4.91
CA THR A 985 -19.09 20.19 3.97
C THR A 985 -18.17 21.09 4.77
N LYS A 986 -16.95 21.32 4.27
CA LYS A 986 -16.05 22.37 4.78
C LYS A 986 -16.82 23.68 4.85
N LEU A 987 -17.02 24.21 6.05
CA LEU A 987 -17.87 25.39 6.31
C LEU A 987 -17.12 26.72 6.13
N CYS A 988 -15.79 26.69 6.20
CA CYS A 988 -14.84 27.79 6.00
C CYS A 988 -13.40 27.24 5.93
N ASN A 989 -12.40 28.10 5.70
CA ASN A 989 -11.00 27.70 5.82
C ASN A 989 -10.54 27.81 7.28
N MET A 990 -9.83 26.79 7.77
CA MET A 990 -9.09 26.85 9.03
C MET A 990 -7.59 26.64 8.77
N THR A 991 -6.76 27.54 9.28
CA THR A 991 -5.29 27.43 9.21
C THR A 991 -4.66 27.50 10.59
N VAL A 992 -3.49 26.87 10.73
CA VAL A 992 -2.68 26.87 11.96
C VAL A 992 -1.32 27.50 11.65
N SER A 993 -0.86 28.41 12.49
CA SER A 993 0.37 29.18 12.22
C SER A 993 1.66 28.38 12.39
N ALA A 994 1.62 27.22 13.05
CA ALA A 994 2.77 26.34 13.23
C ALA A 994 2.32 24.89 13.41
N ASN A 995 2.87 23.98 12.60
CA ASN A 995 2.71 22.54 12.73
C ASN A 995 3.89 21.83 12.02
N PRO A 996 4.77 21.09 12.73
CA PRO A 996 4.73 20.80 14.17
C PRO A 996 5.24 21.96 15.05
N LEU A 997 4.90 21.93 16.34
CA LEU A 997 5.46 22.76 17.39
C LEU A 997 6.60 22.02 18.11
N ASN A 998 7.84 22.43 17.86
CA ASN A 998 9.05 21.74 18.33
C ASN A 998 9.62 22.32 19.64
N PHE A 999 10.00 21.47 20.58
CA PHE A 999 10.63 21.79 21.88
C PHE A 999 11.97 21.09 22.04
N GLY A 1000 12.97 21.78 22.58
CA GLY A 1000 14.23 21.15 22.99
C GLY A 1000 14.07 20.29 24.25
N LEU A 1001 15.11 19.54 24.63
CA LEU A 1001 15.13 18.76 25.86
C LEU A 1001 14.87 19.59 27.13
N GLY A 1002 15.18 20.89 27.13
CA GLY A 1002 14.85 21.78 28.24
C GLY A 1002 13.36 22.08 28.42
N GLY A 1003 12.51 21.74 27.44
CA GLY A 1003 11.10 22.08 27.45
C GLY A 1003 10.86 23.59 27.24
N GLY A 1004 9.84 24.14 27.89
CA GLY A 1004 9.43 25.54 27.85
C GLY A 1004 8.00 25.73 27.34
N THR A 1005 7.62 27.00 27.10
CA THR A 1005 6.31 27.35 26.53
C THR A 1005 6.50 27.91 25.12
N LYS A 1006 5.74 27.39 24.16
CA LYS A 1006 5.64 27.93 22.78
C LYS A 1006 4.17 28.02 22.39
N SER A 1007 3.86 28.80 21.36
CA SER A 1007 2.46 29.07 21.00
C SER A 1007 2.25 29.01 19.50
N PHE A 1008 1.01 28.77 19.07
CA PHE A 1008 0.58 28.92 17.69
C PHE A 1008 -0.81 29.57 17.66
N THR A 1009 -1.15 30.20 16.54
CA THR A 1009 -2.45 30.82 16.33
C THR A 1009 -3.29 30.02 15.35
N ILE A 1010 -4.61 30.10 15.52
CA ILE A 1010 -5.60 29.47 14.65
C ILE A 1010 -6.42 30.57 13.99
N GLU A 1011 -6.46 30.56 12.67
CA GLU A 1011 -7.39 31.38 11.91
C GLU A 1011 -8.53 30.48 11.44
N ALA A 1012 -9.71 30.66 12.05
CA ALA A 1012 -10.93 29.96 11.70
C ALA A 1012 -12.08 30.97 11.64
N GLU A 1013 -12.66 31.16 10.44
CA GLU A 1013 -13.71 32.19 10.22
C GLU A 1013 -14.97 31.98 11.08
N LYS A 1014 -15.25 30.73 11.46
CA LYS A 1014 -16.40 30.35 12.30
C LYS A 1014 -15.99 29.89 13.70
N GLY A 1015 -14.82 30.30 14.16
CA GLY A 1015 -14.25 29.87 15.44
C GLY A 1015 -13.74 28.43 15.41
N PHE A 1016 -13.15 28.03 16.53
CA PHE A 1016 -12.58 26.71 16.73
C PHE A 1016 -12.66 26.30 18.20
N GLU A 1017 -12.47 25.01 18.45
CA GLU A 1017 -12.30 24.42 19.77
C GLU A 1017 -11.18 23.37 19.75
N VAL A 1018 -10.52 23.18 20.89
CA VAL A 1018 -9.57 22.09 21.07
C VAL A 1018 -10.34 20.86 21.51
N VAL A 1019 -10.51 19.89 20.60
CA VAL A 1019 -11.38 18.73 20.82
C VAL A 1019 -10.66 17.51 21.39
N LYS A 1020 -9.36 17.38 21.13
CA LYS A 1020 -8.57 16.25 21.62
C LYS A 1020 -7.12 16.69 21.85
N LYS A 1021 -6.51 16.15 22.90
CA LYS A 1021 -5.08 16.27 23.16
C LYS A 1021 -4.53 14.86 23.36
N ILE A 1022 -3.44 14.56 22.69
CA ILE A 1022 -2.70 13.30 22.81
C ILE A 1022 -1.32 13.60 23.35
N GLY A 1023 -0.89 12.87 24.37
CA GLY A 1023 0.35 13.09 25.10
C GLY A 1023 0.11 13.81 26.43
N THR A 1024 0.46 13.16 27.53
CA THR A 1024 0.32 13.68 28.91
C THR A 1024 1.44 14.63 29.31
N PHE A 1025 2.45 14.79 28.45
CA PHE A 1025 3.66 15.53 28.76
C PHE A 1025 3.56 17.03 28.52
N TYR A 1026 2.42 17.57 28.11
CA TYR A 1026 2.28 19.02 27.91
C TYR A 1026 0.94 19.52 28.40
N THR A 1027 0.90 20.81 28.75
CA THR A 1027 -0.34 21.52 29.07
C THR A 1027 -0.62 22.57 28.01
N THR A 1028 -1.88 22.93 27.84
CA THR A 1028 -2.24 24.02 26.93
C THR A 1028 -3.19 25.01 27.58
N THR A 1029 -3.02 26.29 27.25
CA THR A 1029 -3.95 27.37 27.59
C THR A 1029 -4.34 28.11 26.32
N ALA A 1030 -5.63 28.36 26.13
CA ALA A 1030 -6.13 29.12 24.99
C ALA A 1030 -6.41 30.56 25.43
N THR A 1031 -5.98 31.53 24.62
CA THR A 1031 -6.25 32.96 24.83
C THR A 1031 -6.60 33.59 23.48
N GLY A 1032 -7.89 33.84 23.25
CA GLY A 1032 -8.40 34.21 21.93
C GLY A 1032 -8.05 33.13 20.90
N ASN A 1033 -7.43 33.53 19.79
CA ASN A 1033 -7.01 32.63 18.72
C ASN A 1033 -5.64 31.98 18.94
N THR A 1034 -5.00 32.19 20.10
CA THR A 1034 -3.66 31.66 20.41
C THR A 1034 -3.75 30.48 21.37
N ILE A 1035 -3.07 29.38 21.06
CA ILE A 1035 -2.86 28.26 21.96
C ILE A 1035 -1.41 28.29 22.44
N ASN A 1036 -1.21 28.46 23.75
CA ASN A 1036 0.08 28.30 24.40
C ASN A 1036 0.23 26.84 24.84
N VAL A 1037 1.35 26.22 24.50
CA VAL A 1037 1.72 24.84 24.82
C VAL A 1037 2.95 24.86 25.71
N THR A 1038 2.85 24.27 26.91
CA THR A 1038 3.96 24.19 27.87
C THR A 1038 4.41 22.75 28.01
N VAL A 1039 5.71 22.52 27.83
CA VAL A 1039 6.36 21.21 27.85
C VAL A 1039 7.43 21.21 28.95
N PRO A 1040 7.47 20.23 29.87
CA PRO A 1040 8.52 20.09 30.87
C PRO A 1040 9.80 19.53 30.23
N ALA A 1041 10.91 19.59 30.95
CA ALA A 1041 12.17 19.03 30.48
C ALA A 1041 12.08 17.51 30.22
N LEU A 1042 12.90 17.01 29.30
CA LEU A 1042 13.07 15.60 28.96
C LEU A 1042 14.56 15.27 29.05
N THR A 1043 14.92 14.25 29.84
CA THR A 1043 16.33 13.88 30.08
C THR A 1043 17.05 13.44 28.81
N SER A 1044 16.40 12.61 27.99
CA SER A 1044 16.93 12.12 26.71
C SER A 1044 15.81 11.49 25.88
N GLY A 1045 16.02 11.38 24.57
CA GLY A 1045 15.07 10.75 23.63
C GLY A 1045 14.13 11.75 22.96
N THR A 1046 13.05 11.22 22.39
CA THR A 1046 12.01 12.00 21.72
C THR A 1046 10.64 11.55 22.22
N ARG A 1047 9.75 12.50 22.45
CA ARG A 1047 8.32 12.24 22.67
C ARG A 1047 7.49 13.15 21.79
N SER A 1048 6.36 12.65 21.33
CA SER A 1048 5.43 13.39 20.50
C SER A 1048 4.01 13.33 21.07
N GLY A 1049 3.24 14.36 20.76
CA GLY A 1049 1.83 14.46 21.10
C GLY A 1049 1.12 15.30 20.06
N ASP A 1050 -0.20 15.42 20.14
CA ASP A 1050 -1.00 16.11 19.13
C ASP A 1050 -2.12 16.92 19.78
N ILE A 1051 -2.33 18.14 19.30
CA ILE A 1051 -3.50 18.96 19.63
C ILE A 1051 -4.43 18.95 18.43
N TYR A 1052 -5.64 18.47 18.63
CA TYR A 1052 -6.70 18.46 17.63
C TYR A 1052 -7.60 19.67 17.83
N ILE A 1053 -7.75 20.41 16.75
CA ILE A 1053 -8.55 21.63 16.69
C ILE A 1053 -9.68 21.36 15.72
N TYR A 1054 -10.90 21.44 16.21
CA TYR A 1054 -12.09 21.36 15.38
C TYR A 1054 -12.62 22.76 15.13
N GLY A 1055 -12.93 23.04 13.88
CA GLY A 1055 -13.44 24.33 13.44
C GLY A 1055 -13.71 24.24 11.95
N CYS A 1056 -14.65 25.04 11.44
CA CYS A 1056 -15.01 25.00 10.03
C CYS A 1056 -15.43 23.61 9.48
N ASN A 1057 -15.87 22.69 10.36
CA ASN A 1057 -16.24 21.32 9.99
C ASN A 1057 -15.08 20.51 9.40
N GLU A 1058 -13.85 20.86 9.76
CA GLU A 1058 -12.63 20.12 9.51
C GLU A 1058 -11.85 20.00 10.83
N THR A 1059 -11.03 18.97 10.96
CA THR A 1059 -10.12 18.83 12.11
C THR A 1059 -8.70 19.13 11.67
N GLN A 1060 -8.08 20.16 12.22
CA GLN A 1060 -6.65 20.40 12.07
C GLN A 1060 -5.88 19.75 13.22
N LYS A 1061 -4.78 19.09 12.90
CA LYS A 1061 -3.87 18.47 13.87
C LYS A 1061 -2.60 19.31 13.99
N VAL A 1062 -2.24 19.76 15.19
CA VAL A 1062 -0.94 20.38 15.48
C VAL A 1062 -0.09 19.42 16.30
N LYS A 1063 0.98 18.90 15.71
CA LYS A 1063 1.88 17.95 16.36
C LYS A 1063 2.84 18.69 17.31
N ILE A 1064 2.99 18.20 18.53
CA ILE A 1064 3.90 18.67 19.57
C ILE A 1064 5.07 17.69 19.64
N ILE A 1065 6.28 18.14 19.38
CA ILE A 1065 7.47 17.28 19.38
C ILE A 1065 8.48 17.83 20.37
N GLN A 1066 8.95 17.01 21.31
CA GLN A 1066 10.08 17.34 22.16
C GLN A 1066 11.25 16.41 21.88
N GLN A 1067 12.39 16.96 21.47
CA GLN A 1067 13.59 16.19 21.08
C GLN A 1067 14.89 16.98 21.28
N ASN A 1068 16.02 16.36 20.94
CA ASN A 1068 17.34 17.01 21.02
C ASN A 1068 17.41 18.26 20.13
N ILE A 1069 17.98 19.36 20.65
CA ILE A 1069 18.16 20.62 19.93
C ILE A 1069 18.87 20.43 18.59
N THR A 1070 19.85 19.52 18.51
CA THR A 1070 20.58 19.22 17.27
C THR A 1070 19.67 18.64 16.20
N ALA A 1071 18.71 17.76 16.57
CA ALA A 1071 17.73 17.19 15.63
C ALA A 1071 16.74 18.26 15.14
N ILE A 1072 16.32 19.18 16.01
CA ILE A 1072 15.45 20.32 15.65
C ILE A 1072 16.16 21.25 14.66
N ILE A 1073 17.44 21.55 14.92
CA ILE A 1073 18.25 22.42 14.06
C ILE A 1073 18.44 21.79 12.67
N LEU A 1074 18.80 20.50 12.59
CA LEU A 1074 18.95 19.77 11.33
C LEU A 1074 17.66 19.74 10.51
N GLN A 1075 16.51 19.54 11.15
CA GLN A 1075 15.21 19.58 10.50
C GLN A 1075 14.94 20.97 9.89
N LYS A 1076 15.08 22.03 10.70
CA LYS A 1076 14.85 23.41 10.25
C LYS A 1076 15.83 23.83 9.15
N GLN A 1077 17.09 23.38 9.19
CA GLN A 1077 18.06 23.64 8.14
C GLN A 1077 17.68 22.98 6.81
N ASN A 1078 17.07 21.78 6.85
CA ASN A 1078 16.57 21.10 5.65
C ASN A 1078 15.34 21.79 5.04
N ASP A 1079 14.58 22.52 5.85
CA ASP A 1079 13.39 23.27 5.42
C ASP A 1079 13.73 24.63 4.78
N ILE A 1080 14.92 25.18 5.04
CA ILE A 1080 15.40 26.40 4.37
C ILE A 1080 15.77 26.06 2.92
N LYS A 1081 15.04 26.65 1.97
CA LYS A 1081 15.29 26.48 0.54
C LYS A 1081 15.76 27.77 -0.08
N VAL A 1082 16.73 27.68 -0.97
CA VAL A 1082 17.32 28.82 -1.65
C VAL A 1082 17.29 28.51 -3.14
N MET A 1083 16.34 29.10 -3.87
CA MET A 1083 16.00 28.71 -5.23
C MET A 1083 15.72 29.95 -6.11
N PRO A 1084 16.22 30.03 -7.35
CA PRO A 1084 17.21 29.12 -7.93
C PRO A 1084 18.60 29.36 -7.32
N ASN A 1085 19.39 28.29 -7.17
CA ASN A 1085 20.80 28.39 -6.80
C ASN A 1085 21.58 27.30 -7.57
N PRO A 1086 22.25 27.64 -8.69
CA PRO A 1086 22.67 28.98 -9.10
C PRO A 1086 21.53 29.94 -9.48
N VAL A 1087 21.68 31.23 -9.18
CA VAL A 1087 20.73 32.30 -9.53
C VAL A 1087 20.86 32.61 -11.02
N SER A 1088 19.84 32.27 -11.81
CA SER A 1088 19.73 32.62 -13.24
C SER A 1088 18.87 33.89 -13.39
N GLY A 1089 19.52 35.03 -13.65
CA GLY A 1089 18.88 36.35 -13.70
C GLY A 1089 19.07 37.16 -12.41
N GLN A 1090 18.13 38.03 -12.09
CA GLN A 1090 18.23 38.94 -10.93
C GLN A 1090 17.37 38.52 -9.74
N HIS A 1091 16.78 37.33 -9.71
CA HIS A 1091 15.83 36.94 -8.66
C HIS A 1091 16.26 35.68 -7.94
N LEU A 1092 16.29 35.72 -6.61
CA LEU A 1092 16.43 34.57 -5.74
C LEU A 1092 15.21 34.48 -4.82
N THR A 1093 14.74 33.27 -4.53
CA THR A 1093 13.75 33.02 -3.49
C THR A 1093 14.40 32.28 -2.33
N ILE A 1094 14.30 32.84 -1.12
CA ILE A 1094 14.66 32.15 0.11
C ILE A 1094 13.37 31.72 0.81
N SER A 1095 13.08 30.42 0.81
CA SER A 1095 12.03 29.85 1.65
C SER A 1095 12.59 29.60 3.05
N VAL A 1096 11.94 30.14 4.08
CA VAL A 1096 12.33 29.88 5.48
C VAL A 1096 11.13 29.46 6.33
N PRO A 1097 11.35 28.64 7.37
CA PRO A 1097 10.33 28.35 8.38
C PRO A 1097 9.90 29.62 9.14
N GLU A 1098 8.69 29.60 9.70
CA GLU A 1098 8.05 30.76 10.36
C GLU A 1098 8.91 31.35 11.50
N ASP A 1099 9.68 30.53 12.22
CA ASP A 1099 10.54 30.99 13.33
C ASP A 1099 11.79 31.75 12.88
N LEU A 1100 12.09 31.75 11.57
CA LEU A 1100 13.12 32.57 10.95
C LEU A 1100 12.56 33.84 10.31
N LYS A 1101 11.26 34.10 10.43
CA LYS A 1101 10.65 35.38 10.10
C LYS A 1101 11.36 36.50 10.87
N SER A 1102 11.69 37.58 10.17
CA SER A 1102 12.49 38.72 10.60
C SER A 1102 13.99 38.44 10.81
N SER A 1103 14.49 37.23 10.49
CA SER A 1103 15.94 36.99 10.43
C SER A 1103 16.55 37.71 9.22
N ARG A 1104 17.83 38.09 9.31
CA ARG A 1104 18.53 38.72 8.18
C ARG A 1104 19.29 37.68 7.37
N ALA A 1105 18.90 37.52 6.11
CA ALA A 1105 19.74 36.92 5.09
C ALA A 1105 20.91 37.85 4.80
N THR A 1106 22.12 37.46 5.18
CA THR A 1106 23.35 38.23 4.96
C THR A 1106 24.16 37.56 3.86
N PHE A 1107 24.32 38.26 2.75
CA PHE A 1107 25.15 37.83 1.64
C PHE A 1107 26.55 38.39 1.83
N MET A 1108 27.56 37.54 1.71
CA MET A 1108 28.98 37.91 1.80
C MET A 1108 29.70 37.44 0.56
N ASP A 1109 30.70 38.17 0.09
CA ASP A 1109 31.67 37.60 -0.84
C ASP A 1109 32.53 36.52 -0.13
N MET A 1110 33.34 35.81 -0.91
CA MET A 1110 34.20 34.75 -0.38
C MET A 1110 35.30 35.24 0.58
N ASN A 1111 35.55 36.54 0.66
CA ASN A 1111 36.48 37.15 1.61
C ASN A 1111 35.76 37.60 2.91
N GLY A 1112 34.46 37.33 3.03
CA GLY A 1112 33.64 37.67 4.20
C GLY A 1112 33.10 39.11 4.19
N LYS A 1113 33.28 39.87 3.10
CA LYS A 1113 32.70 41.22 3.00
C LYS A 1113 31.21 41.11 2.73
N VAL A 1114 30.39 41.71 3.58
CA VAL A 1114 28.94 41.75 3.39
C VAL A 1114 28.60 42.59 2.16
N ILE A 1115 27.89 41.99 1.21
CA ILE A 1115 27.48 42.62 -0.05
C ILE A 1115 25.99 42.97 -0.07
N ALA A 1116 25.15 42.25 0.66
CA ALA A 1116 23.74 42.59 0.84
C ALA A 1116 23.17 42.00 2.12
N LYS A 1117 22.09 42.62 2.60
CA LYS A 1117 21.27 42.09 3.69
C LYS A 1117 19.81 42.19 3.29
N ASN A 1118 19.03 41.16 3.55
CA ASN A 1118 17.58 41.20 3.36
C ASN A 1118 16.85 40.68 4.59
N LEU A 1119 15.74 41.31 4.93
CA LEU A 1119 14.89 40.86 6.02
C LEU A 1119 13.99 39.74 5.48
N LEU A 1120 13.97 38.60 6.15
CA LEU A 1120 13.13 37.48 5.76
C LEU A 1120 11.73 37.64 6.37
N VAL A 1121 10.70 37.32 5.61
CA VAL A 1121 9.34 37.01 6.06
C VAL A 1121 9.14 35.50 6.05
N SER A 1122 8.04 35.02 6.62
CA SER A 1122 7.71 33.59 6.54
C SER A 1122 7.41 33.16 5.12
N GLY A 1123 7.75 31.90 4.78
CA GLY A 1123 7.53 31.32 3.47
C GLY A 1123 8.55 31.82 2.46
N ASN A 1124 8.10 32.11 1.24
CA ASN A 1124 8.96 32.41 0.10
C ASN A 1124 9.34 33.90 0.04
N ASN A 1125 10.64 34.18 0.22
CA ASN A 1125 11.22 35.52 0.14
C ASN A 1125 11.85 35.75 -1.22
N SER A 1126 11.09 36.30 -2.16
CA SER A 1126 11.67 36.72 -3.44
C SER A 1126 12.50 37.98 -3.25
N MET A 1127 13.71 37.98 -3.78
CA MET A 1127 14.67 39.07 -3.63
C MET A 1127 15.42 39.34 -4.91
N ASN A 1128 15.64 40.62 -5.18
CA ASN A 1128 16.46 41.05 -6.29
C ASN A 1128 17.94 40.96 -5.92
N ILE A 1129 18.67 40.13 -6.65
CA ILE A 1129 20.11 39.94 -6.53
C ILE A 1129 20.78 40.60 -7.73
N SER A 1130 21.35 41.78 -7.50
CA SER A 1130 22.15 42.53 -8.48
C SER A 1130 23.66 42.31 -8.30
N PHE A 1131 24.06 41.20 -7.68
CA PHE A 1131 25.47 40.93 -7.42
C PHE A 1131 26.20 40.63 -8.73
N PRO A 1132 27.48 41.03 -8.88
CA PRO A 1132 28.31 40.56 -9.98
C PRO A 1132 28.35 39.04 -10.03
N ARG A 1133 28.60 38.46 -11.21
CA ARG A 1133 28.84 37.02 -11.36
C ARG A 1133 29.89 36.54 -10.37
N GLY A 1134 29.58 35.51 -9.58
CA GLY A 1134 30.47 35.07 -8.51
C GLY A 1134 29.81 34.17 -7.48
N ILE A 1135 30.62 33.70 -6.54
CA ILE A 1135 30.17 32.89 -5.39
C ILE A 1135 30.05 33.81 -4.18
N TYR A 1136 28.93 33.71 -3.50
CA TYR A 1136 28.63 34.41 -2.27
C TYR A 1136 28.24 33.42 -1.18
N LEU A 1137 28.40 33.80 0.07
CA LEU A 1137 27.88 33.06 1.22
C LEU A 1137 26.60 33.75 1.68
N LEU A 1138 25.49 33.03 1.66
CA LEU A 1138 24.29 33.42 2.36
C LEU A 1138 24.35 32.84 3.77
N ASN A 1139 24.39 33.73 4.75
CA ASN A 1139 24.21 33.38 6.16
C ASN A 1139 22.84 33.85 6.63
N ILE A 1140 22.05 32.92 7.18
CA ILE A 1140 20.79 33.18 7.87
C ILE A 1140 20.98 32.75 9.31
N SER A 1141 21.00 33.73 10.21
CA SER A 1141 21.12 33.51 11.65
C SER A 1141 19.82 33.91 12.35
N GLY A 1142 19.20 32.95 13.04
CA GLY A 1142 18.08 33.15 13.96
C GLY A 1142 18.46 32.81 15.40
N LYS A 1143 17.49 32.89 16.33
CA LYS A 1143 17.75 32.64 17.77
C LYS A 1143 18.32 31.24 18.07
N GLU A 1144 17.95 30.24 17.27
CA GLU A 1144 18.33 28.82 17.49
C GLU A 1144 18.94 28.14 16.26
N VAL A 1145 18.94 28.78 15.09
CA VAL A 1145 19.40 28.19 13.82
C VAL A 1145 20.41 29.11 13.16
N ASN A 1146 21.58 28.57 12.83
CA ASN A 1146 22.51 29.18 11.90
C ASN A 1146 22.54 28.34 10.63
N TYR A 1147 22.23 28.95 9.49
CA TYR A 1147 22.26 28.32 8.19
C TYR A 1147 23.18 29.11 7.29
N THR A 1148 24.25 28.47 6.82
CA THR A 1148 25.16 29.07 5.85
C THR A 1148 25.17 28.21 4.60
N THR A 1149 24.86 28.81 3.46
CA THR A 1149 24.92 28.14 2.16
C THR A 1149 25.65 29.01 1.15
N LYS A 1150 26.26 28.36 0.16
CA LYS A 1150 26.88 29.06 -0.97
C LYS A 1150 25.80 29.42 -1.97
N ILE A 1151 25.79 30.66 -2.42
CA ILE A 1151 24.96 31.18 -3.51
C ILE A 1151 25.87 31.40 -4.71
N VAL A 1152 25.52 30.82 -5.86
CA VAL A 1152 26.23 31.09 -7.11
C VAL A 1152 25.36 32.03 -7.94
N VAL A 1153 25.88 33.20 -8.32
CA VAL A 1153 25.20 34.15 -9.22
C VAL A 1153 25.83 34.04 -10.60
N ASN A 1154 25.03 33.61 -11.59
CA ASN A 1154 25.48 33.26 -12.94
C ASN A 1154 25.38 34.39 -13.96
#